data_AF-A0A3D4V829-F1
#
_entry.id   AF-A0A3D4V829-F1
#
_cell.length_a   1.000
_cell.length_b   1.000
_cell.length_c   1.000
_cell.angle_alpha   90.00
_cell.angle_beta   90.00
_cell.angle_gamma   90.00
#
_symmetry.space_group_name_H-M   'P 1'
#
loop_
_entity.id
_entity.type
_entity.pdbx_description
1 polymer ?
#
loop_
_entity_poly.entity_id
_entity_poly.type
_entity_poly.pdbx_seq_one_letter_code
_entity_poly.pdbx_strand_id
1 'polypeptide(L)'
;MRSRLSVLYCTSIVSALLVPLTIGHAQSASTAVTERQSPVRRPAVSSLGTLAFEQDGHLYFRFADGTTTRVSAGTAYHRDASFTSGALYFASDSAGHYDIWRLPLDGRDRPSGAATRLTTSSAHDVSPSAGTNGVIVFQRGLGGESRAWVREADGRERRLSTTERTERRPRMSSDGRRVALLALTETGRKAVALSIDGSGESTVSTDATLEDLAWGGTTQIALSTRNGVYVVPVTGSTYLNLASRSHGDIDWSANGTTITIAEQRDVVVSYNGDPDRGVDRSAHERQVLSGGALPGVYQVTAPRVVDSDRATVAASALPDRATTNAAAFDRMWDRSARLYFSGSANETGRSTWHGVRDRWRPLAVAAPSDSALQQVLHAALQQRPALRREATGRAAVSSAHPTATEAGLEMFRQGGNVIDAAVAVSFALGVVEPDASGIGGYGEMVINLKGQANPTLIEFMSRVPEEGGLNNTSLLVNGRYPSDGPVLVNVPGTVAGMYLAWQRYGSRKLTWAQLLAPAIRAARDGYAVSDGLATTLATEREHFTKYEGSRALFFRDGKPLVAGDTVRNPDLAWVLEQIASKGADGFYKGEVAERWVKDLRGKGNAMKTSDLARYFANEREPVCGTYRTFRVCSSSPPVSGGADLVARLNLLEQYRAPKRYTDDAGTLHATLSAWFLTPSSRGKIADPALWPIDIATIVDKDTARVRWQCFDATRALTPQSVRGDTLPCLKASAAKTTSSGAGDATSDATRDASNNAFATSLDTDSPCGDDHAAEMDVCHAAGTTAYTVADADGNVVAVTQTLGTWGGNFYVTPGLGFLSNDKLTSYGTDPTQYGSRLPFARHGSTLAPTIAYKGNRPVFAVGAAGNAWITSAVYQTLLGALDYNLGPQAALELPRFLPGGGAPAGASNPPYNIQLEDGFAPQVVQRLRGLGYDLSFVSARGELREGYGAAIRIDGKSVTAGADPRRAGVAGAVR
;
A
#
# COMPACT_ATOMS: atom_id res chain seq x y z
N MET A 1 28.99 -53.67 -23.69
CA MET A 1 28.94 -54.49 -24.94
C MET A 1 28.69 -53.55 -26.12
N ARG A 2 29.33 -53.77 -27.29
CA ARG A 2 29.07 -53.23 -28.66
C ARG A 2 28.74 -51.71 -28.76
N SER A 3 29.60 -50.80 -29.26
CA SER A 3 30.19 -50.64 -30.62
C SER A 3 29.13 -50.55 -31.76
N ARG A 4 29.24 -49.74 -32.83
CA ARG A 4 30.33 -49.07 -33.62
C ARG A 4 29.88 -47.63 -34.02
N LEU A 5 30.54 -46.69 -34.74
CA LEU A 5 31.87 -46.38 -35.37
C LEU A 5 31.94 -44.80 -35.44
N SER A 6 32.92 -43.95 -35.84
CA SER A 6 34.13 -43.86 -36.71
C SER A 6 33.89 -43.81 -38.24
N VAL A 7 34.31 -42.76 -38.98
CA VAL A 7 35.54 -42.65 -39.84
C VAL A 7 35.51 -41.24 -40.54
N LEU A 8 36.52 -40.34 -40.45
CA LEU A 8 37.70 -40.10 -41.36
C LEU A 8 37.35 -39.56 -42.80
N TYR A 9 38.12 -38.74 -43.55
CA TYR A 9 39.37 -37.94 -43.36
C TYR A 9 39.69 -37.01 -44.59
N CYS A 10 40.69 -36.10 -44.48
CA CYS A 10 41.53 -35.48 -45.57
C CYS A 10 40.84 -34.59 -46.66
N THR A 11 41.49 -33.73 -47.50
CA THR A 11 42.85 -33.13 -47.77
C THR A 11 42.64 -32.04 -48.86
N SER A 12 43.43 -31.02 -49.21
CA SER A 12 44.64 -30.26 -48.79
C SER A 12 45.06 -29.35 -50.00
N ILE A 13 45.98 -28.36 -49.83
CA ILE A 13 46.90 -27.78 -50.88
C ILE A 13 46.27 -26.80 -51.93
N VAL A 14 46.84 -25.63 -52.37
CA VAL A 14 48.03 -24.79 -51.98
C VAL A 14 48.01 -23.39 -52.68
N SER A 15 48.61 -22.34 -52.07
CA SER A 15 49.20 -21.07 -52.62
C SER A 15 48.45 -20.13 -53.62
N ALA A 16 48.70 -18.81 -53.73
CA ALA A 16 49.38 -17.80 -52.88
C ALA A 16 49.16 -16.34 -53.40
N LEU A 17 49.63 -15.32 -52.64
CA LEU A 17 50.01 -13.94 -53.05
C LEU A 17 48.95 -12.94 -53.59
N LEU A 18 48.45 -12.04 -52.72
CA LEU A 18 48.86 -10.60 -52.64
C LEU A 18 47.93 -9.76 -51.72
N VAL A 19 48.51 -8.73 -51.07
CA VAL A 19 47.95 -7.82 -50.03
C VAL A 19 48.75 -6.50 -50.21
N PRO A 20 48.18 -5.25 -50.12
CA PRO A 20 47.27 -4.80 -49.05
C PRO A 20 46.10 -3.86 -49.42
N LEU A 21 45.09 -3.81 -48.54
CA LEU A 21 44.71 -2.60 -47.80
C LEU A 21 43.82 -2.95 -46.58
N THR A 22 43.65 -2.01 -45.65
CA THR A 22 43.28 -2.29 -44.25
C THR A 22 41.85 -1.93 -43.86
N ILE A 23 41.20 -2.80 -43.07
CA ILE A 23 40.62 -2.54 -41.73
C ILE A 23 39.88 -3.82 -41.28
N GLY A 24 40.27 -4.37 -40.13
CA GLY A 24 39.78 -5.67 -39.67
C GLY A 24 38.44 -5.61 -38.93
N HIS A 25 37.47 -6.42 -39.36
CA HIS A 25 36.28 -6.72 -38.56
C HIS A 25 36.58 -7.84 -37.56
N ALA A 26 36.32 -7.60 -36.28
CA ALA A 26 36.33 -8.65 -35.26
C ALA A 26 34.92 -9.26 -35.15
N GLN A 27 34.68 -10.41 -35.81
CA GLN A 27 33.47 -11.20 -35.58
C GLN A 27 33.58 -11.91 -34.22
N SER A 28 32.80 -11.48 -33.24
CA SER A 28 32.53 -12.29 -32.04
C SER A 28 31.49 -13.38 -32.39
N ALA A 29 31.72 -14.60 -31.90
CA ALA A 29 30.78 -15.70 -32.11
C ALA A 29 29.52 -15.49 -31.27
N SER A 30 28.34 -15.47 -31.91
CA SER A 30 27.06 -15.27 -31.26
C SER A 30 26.56 -16.55 -30.55
N THR A 31 27.08 -16.82 -29.35
CA THR A 31 26.38 -17.69 -28.40
C THR A 31 25.08 -16.99 -27.96
N ALA A 32 23.99 -17.31 -28.66
CA ALA A 32 22.68 -16.68 -28.49
C ALA A 32 22.00 -17.07 -27.16
N VAL A 33 22.47 -16.50 -26.05
CA VAL A 33 21.67 -16.38 -24.83
C VAL A 33 20.46 -15.52 -25.20
N THR A 34 19.27 -16.12 -25.22
CA THR A 34 18.05 -15.41 -25.58
C THR A 34 17.58 -14.55 -24.41
N GLU A 35 18.10 -13.33 -24.31
CA GLU A 35 17.57 -12.33 -23.38
C GLU A 35 16.07 -12.18 -23.60
N ARG A 36 15.29 -12.41 -22.53
CA ARG A 36 13.84 -12.20 -22.55
C ARG A 36 13.57 -10.71 -22.41
N GLN A 37 13.50 -10.01 -23.55
CA GLN A 37 12.94 -8.67 -23.61
C GLN A 37 11.55 -8.64 -22.96
N SER A 38 11.28 -7.61 -22.16
CA SER A 38 9.98 -7.42 -21.53
C SER A 38 8.88 -7.18 -22.59
N PRO A 39 7.63 -7.57 -22.30
CA PRO A 39 6.53 -7.33 -23.24
C PRO A 39 6.30 -5.82 -23.42
N VAL A 40 6.17 -5.42 -24.69
CA VAL A 40 5.75 -4.06 -25.06
C VAL A 40 4.32 -3.80 -24.56
N ARG A 41 4.05 -2.57 -24.13
CA ARG A 41 2.75 -2.08 -23.67
C ARG A 41 2.43 -0.72 -24.30
N ARG A 42 1.18 -0.26 -24.13
CA ARG A 42 0.72 1.11 -24.45
C ARG A 42 1.22 1.66 -25.81
N PRO A 43 0.87 1.02 -26.94
CA PRO A 43 1.18 1.55 -28.25
C PRO A 43 0.45 2.88 -28.48
N ALA A 44 1.05 3.76 -29.29
CA ALA A 44 0.39 4.92 -29.89
C ALA A 44 1.01 5.20 -31.27
N VAL A 45 0.22 5.56 -32.29
CA VAL A 45 0.69 5.66 -33.69
C VAL A 45 0.36 7.00 -34.34
N SER A 46 1.40 7.71 -34.76
CA SER A 46 1.30 9.00 -35.46
C SER A 46 0.66 8.90 -36.85
N SER A 47 0.34 10.06 -37.44
CA SER A 47 -0.12 10.14 -38.83
C SER A 47 0.93 9.72 -39.86
N LEU A 48 2.23 9.81 -39.51
CA LEU A 48 3.37 9.38 -40.34
C LEU A 48 3.76 7.90 -40.09
N GLY A 49 3.08 7.21 -39.18
CA GLY A 49 3.34 5.80 -38.84
C GLY A 49 4.44 5.57 -37.79
N THR A 50 4.87 6.61 -37.08
CA THR A 50 5.79 6.47 -35.94
C THR A 50 5.05 5.84 -34.76
N LEU A 51 5.57 4.72 -34.24
CA LEU A 51 5.02 4.00 -33.10
C LEU A 51 5.73 4.46 -31.81
N ALA A 52 5.00 5.08 -30.90
CA ALA A 52 5.43 5.22 -29.51
C ALA A 52 4.96 4.01 -28.70
N PHE A 53 5.79 3.50 -27.78
CA PHE A 53 5.44 2.35 -26.93
C PHE A 53 6.22 2.33 -25.61
N GLU A 54 5.66 1.63 -24.62
CA GLU A 54 6.28 1.40 -23.31
C GLU A 54 6.97 0.04 -23.28
N GLN A 55 8.21 -0.01 -22.79
CA GLN A 55 8.94 -1.23 -22.46
C GLN A 55 9.91 -0.94 -21.31
N ASP A 56 10.06 -1.86 -20.34
CA ASP A 56 11.03 -1.74 -19.24
C ASP A 56 10.98 -0.40 -18.46
N GLY A 57 9.79 0.16 -18.25
CA GLY A 57 9.61 1.45 -17.56
C GLY A 57 10.09 2.66 -18.38
N HIS A 58 10.24 2.51 -19.69
CA HIS A 58 10.79 3.51 -20.59
C HIS A 58 9.89 3.71 -21.81
N LEU A 59 9.84 4.94 -22.32
CA LEU A 59 9.14 5.29 -23.56
C LEU A 59 10.11 5.22 -24.74
N TYR A 60 9.71 4.48 -25.78
CA TYR A 60 10.45 4.32 -27.03
C TYR A 60 9.63 4.81 -28.21
N PHE A 61 10.31 5.38 -29.21
CA PHE A 61 9.79 5.56 -30.56
C PHE A 61 10.39 4.50 -31.49
N ARG A 62 9.58 3.95 -32.40
CA ARG A 62 10.02 3.21 -33.58
C ARG A 62 9.50 3.92 -34.83
N PHE A 63 10.40 4.43 -35.64
CA PHE A 63 10.09 5.19 -36.86
C PHE A 63 9.76 4.24 -38.03
N ALA A 64 9.21 4.79 -39.11
CA ALA A 64 8.82 4.03 -40.30
C ALA A 64 9.99 3.34 -41.04
N ASP A 65 11.24 3.79 -40.82
CA ASP A 65 12.47 3.11 -41.29
C ASP A 65 12.88 1.90 -40.43
N GLY A 66 12.13 1.60 -39.37
CA GLY A 66 12.39 0.53 -38.41
C GLY A 66 13.36 0.90 -37.29
N THR A 67 14.03 2.06 -37.33
CA THR A 67 14.92 2.51 -36.26
C THR A 67 14.12 2.74 -34.97
N THR A 68 14.67 2.27 -33.85
CA THR A 68 14.04 2.39 -32.52
C THR A 68 14.93 3.26 -31.63
N THR A 69 14.35 4.21 -30.91
CA THR A 69 15.06 5.20 -30.09
C THR A 69 14.32 5.40 -28.77
N ARG A 70 15.04 5.36 -27.65
CA ARG A 70 14.52 5.68 -26.32
C ARG A 70 14.32 7.19 -26.20
N VAL A 71 13.14 7.64 -25.75
CA VAL A 71 12.79 9.07 -25.66
C VAL A 71 12.49 9.56 -24.24
N SER A 72 12.50 8.69 -23.21
CA SER A 72 12.40 9.09 -21.79
C SER A 72 13.54 8.57 -20.93
N ALA A 73 13.82 9.29 -19.82
CA ALA A 73 14.64 8.82 -18.71
C ALA A 73 13.76 8.29 -17.55
N GLY A 74 14.39 7.72 -16.52
CA GLY A 74 13.70 7.10 -15.37
C GLY A 74 13.00 5.78 -15.68
N THR A 75 12.61 5.03 -14.65
CA THR A 75 12.02 3.67 -14.71
C THR A 75 10.48 3.64 -14.62
N ALA A 76 9.80 4.79 -14.75
CA ALA A 76 8.35 4.88 -14.61
C ALA A 76 7.58 3.98 -15.58
N TYR A 77 6.67 3.17 -15.06
CA TYR A 77 5.66 2.47 -15.84
C TYR A 77 4.52 3.44 -16.26
N HIS A 78 3.51 2.96 -16.96
CA HIS A 78 2.32 3.75 -17.36
C HIS A 78 2.65 5.03 -18.16
N ARG A 79 3.44 4.90 -19.23
CA ARG A 79 3.79 6.03 -20.11
C ARG A 79 2.63 6.49 -21.00
N ASP A 80 1.69 5.60 -21.30
CA ASP A 80 0.35 5.93 -21.82
C ASP A 80 0.31 6.96 -22.96
N ALA A 81 1.18 6.85 -23.96
CA ALA A 81 1.38 7.89 -24.97
C ALA A 81 0.16 8.16 -25.88
N SER A 82 0.11 9.36 -26.47
CA SER A 82 -0.88 9.79 -27.46
C SER A 82 -0.29 10.87 -28.40
N PHE A 83 -0.48 10.72 -29.71
CA PHE A 83 0.04 11.65 -30.72
C PHE A 83 -0.97 12.74 -31.11
N THR A 84 -0.44 13.89 -31.52
CA THR A 84 -1.13 14.94 -32.28
C THR A 84 -0.17 15.49 -33.35
N SER A 85 -0.68 16.34 -34.26
CA SER A 85 0.18 17.06 -35.21
C SER A 85 1.20 17.94 -34.48
N GLY A 86 2.49 17.54 -34.51
CA GLY A 86 3.60 18.29 -33.92
C GLY A 86 3.77 18.14 -32.40
N ALA A 87 3.09 17.21 -31.72
CA ALA A 87 3.35 16.91 -30.31
C ALA A 87 2.93 15.50 -29.88
N LEU A 88 3.73 14.91 -28.98
CA LEU A 88 3.35 13.74 -28.19
C LEU A 88 2.89 14.19 -26.80
N TYR A 89 1.81 13.60 -26.31
CA TYR A 89 1.40 13.66 -24.90
C TYR A 89 1.65 12.30 -24.27
N PHE A 90 2.20 12.28 -23.05
CA PHE A 90 2.55 11.04 -22.36
C PHE A 90 2.48 11.26 -20.85
N ALA A 91 2.22 10.20 -20.10
CA ALA A 91 2.37 10.22 -18.65
C ALA A 91 3.83 9.87 -18.29
N SER A 92 4.33 10.44 -17.20
CA SER A 92 5.71 10.23 -16.80
C SER A 92 5.91 10.46 -15.32
N ASP A 93 6.69 9.58 -14.69
CA ASP A 93 7.53 9.96 -13.58
C ASP A 93 9.02 9.94 -14.00
N SER A 94 9.82 10.72 -13.28
CA SER A 94 11.24 10.49 -13.05
C SER A 94 11.63 10.99 -11.65
N ALA A 95 10.64 11.01 -10.75
CA ALA A 95 10.60 11.78 -9.50
C ALA A 95 9.37 11.41 -8.61
N GLY A 96 8.77 10.21 -8.78
CA GLY A 96 7.77 9.68 -7.84
C GLY A 96 6.29 9.97 -8.10
N HIS A 97 5.91 10.82 -9.08
CA HIS A 97 4.50 11.01 -9.46
C HIS A 97 4.30 10.98 -10.99
N TYR A 98 3.20 10.35 -11.41
CA TYR A 98 2.69 10.44 -12.78
C TYR A 98 1.98 11.78 -13.04
N ASP A 99 2.54 12.58 -13.93
CA ASP A 99 1.93 13.78 -14.52
C ASP A 99 1.78 13.63 -16.03
N ILE A 100 0.92 14.45 -16.66
CA ILE A 100 0.90 14.58 -18.13
C ILE A 100 1.99 15.54 -18.59
N TRP A 101 2.81 15.08 -19.53
CA TRP A 101 3.84 15.86 -20.21
C TRP A 101 3.55 15.98 -21.71
N ARG A 102 4.04 17.06 -22.32
CA ARG A 102 3.97 17.32 -23.76
C ARG A 102 5.37 17.46 -24.34
N LEU A 103 5.75 16.57 -25.25
CA LEU A 103 6.99 16.65 -26.03
C LEU A 103 6.67 17.25 -27.42
N PRO A 104 7.23 18.42 -27.78
CA PRO A 104 7.07 18.95 -29.13
C PRO A 104 7.84 18.09 -30.14
N LEU A 105 7.26 17.91 -31.33
CA LEU A 105 7.82 17.11 -32.43
C LEU A 105 8.07 17.98 -33.67
N ASP A 106 8.94 17.52 -34.57
CA ASP A 106 9.13 18.09 -35.91
C ASP A 106 8.19 17.45 -36.95
N GLY A 107 8.34 17.86 -38.22
CA GLY A 107 7.59 17.28 -39.35
C GLY A 107 7.97 15.84 -39.73
N ARG A 108 8.68 15.11 -38.87
CA ARG A 108 9.10 13.70 -39.00
C ARG A 108 8.91 12.92 -37.68
N ASP A 109 8.05 13.42 -36.80
CA ASP A 109 7.82 12.93 -35.42
C ASP A 109 9.08 12.87 -34.53
N ARG A 110 10.15 13.59 -34.85
CA ARG A 110 11.35 13.63 -34.00
C ARG A 110 11.21 14.71 -32.93
N PRO A 111 11.68 14.49 -31.69
CA PRO A 111 11.63 15.50 -30.64
C PRO A 111 12.31 16.81 -31.08
N SER A 112 11.57 17.91 -31.09
CA SER A 112 12.02 19.23 -31.58
C SER A 112 12.37 20.21 -30.44
N GLY A 113 12.20 19.79 -29.19
CA GLY A 113 12.50 20.57 -27.99
C GLY A 113 12.28 19.74 -26.72
N ALA A 114 12.47 20.36 -25.55
CA ALA A 114 12.24 19.71 -24.26
C ALA A 114 10.75 19.43 -24.00
N ALA A 115 10.46 18.38 -23.22
CA ALA A 115 9.10 18.10 -22.76
C ALA A 115 8.67 19.11 -21.68
N THR A 116 7.42 19.58 -21.75
CA THR A 116 6.82 20.47 -20.75
C THR A 116 5.73 19.75 -19.97
N ARG A 117 5.82 19.76 -18.63
CA ARG A 117 4.77 19.27 -17.72
C ARG A 117 3.50 20.12 -17.92
N LEU A 118 2.34 19.47 -17.99
CA LEU A 118 1.04 20.12 -18.22
C LEU A 118 0.10 20.02 -17.03
N THR A 119 0.13 18.92 -16.27
CA THR A 119 -0.63 18.76 -15.03
C THR A 119 0.29 18.73 -13.82
N THR A 120 -0.23 19.06 -12.65
CA THR A 120 0.53 19.14 -11.38
C THR A 120 -0.26 18.54 -10.21
N SER A 121 -0.98 17.44 -10.47
CA SER A 121 -1.85 16.79 -9.48
C SER A 121 -1.08 15.77 -8.64
N SER A 122 -1.42 15.64 -7.36
CA SER A 122 -0.85 14.62 -6.47
C SER A 122 -1.57 13.27 -6.65
N ALA A 123 -2.84 13.30 -7.01
CA ALA A 123 -3.52 12.16 -7.60
C ALA A 123 -2.98 11.96 -9.03
N HIS A 124 -2.39 10.78 -9.27
CA HIS A 124 -1.71 10.43 -10.52
C HIS A 124 -2.53 10.72 -11.78
N ASP A 125 -1.92 11.43 -12.73
CA ASP A 125 -2.49 11.66 -14.05
C ASP A 125 -1.86 10.73 -15.09
N VAL A 126 -2.69 9.88 -15.69
CA VAL A 126 -2.29 8.88 -16.69
C VAL A 126 -3.27 8.86 -17.86
N SER A 127 -3.04 8.01 -18.86
CA SER A 127 -3.92 7.86 -20.03
C SER A 127 -4.34 9.17 -20.73
N PRO A 128 -3.41 10.08 -21.07
CA PRO A 128 -3.75 11.26 -21.86
C PRO A 128 -4.26 10.89 -23.26
N SER A 129 -5.10 11.76 -23.80
CA SER A 129 -5.51 11.80 -25.19
C SER A 129 -5.88 13.25 -25.55
N ALA A 130 -5.21 13.80 -26.56
CA ALA A 130 -5.31 15.22 -26.89
C ALA A 130 -5.99 15.45 -28.25
N GLY A 131 -6.84 16.47 -28.34
CA GLY A 131 -7.47 16.91 -29.57
C GLY A 131 -6.67 17.97 -30.31
N THR A 132 -7.04 18.23 -31.57
CA THR A 132 -6.44 19.30 -32.40
C THR A 132 -6.55 20.71 -31.81
N ASN A 133 -7.47 20.90 -30.86
CA ASN A 133 -7.86 22.21 -30.34
C ASN A 133 -7.14 22.57 -29.02
N GLY A 134 -6.08 21.83 -28.65
CA GLY A 134 -5.34 22.02 -27.40
C GLY A 134 -6.01 21.46 -26.14
N VAL A 135 -7.27 21.00 -26.24
CA VAL A 135 -7.98 20.29 -25.17
C VAL A 135 -7.40 18.88 -25.01
N ILE A 136 -7.25 18.43 -23.76
CA ILE A 136 -6.71 17.11 -23.40
C ILE A 136 -7.69 16.43 -22.46
N VAL A 137 -8.03 15.16 -22.72
CA VAL A 137 -8.65 14.28 -21.70
C VAL A 137 -7.61 13.34 -21.12
N PHE A 138 -7.74 13.03 -19.83
CA PHE A 138 -6.82 12.17 -19.10
C PHE A 138 -7.52 11.51 -17.92
N GLN A 139 -6.91 10.46 -17.38
CA GLN A 139 -7.38 9.72 -16.22
C GLN A 139 -6.65 10.23 -14.98
N ARG A 140 -7.39 10.82 -14.03
CA ARG A 140 -6.85 11.22 -12.71
C ARG A 140 -7.21 10.18 -11.66
N GLY A 141 -6.21 9.74 -10.89
CA GLY A 141 -6.33 8.69 -9.88
C GLY A 141 -6.22 7.26 -10.45
N LEU A 142 -5.80 6.33 -9.60
CA LEU A 142 -5.70 4.90 -9.90
C LEU A 142 -6.83 4.13 -9.18
N GLY A 143 -6.73 2.79 -9.06
CA GLY A 143 -7.63 2.00 -8.22
C GLY A 143 -9.13 2.22 -8.50
N GLY A 144 -9.94 2.35 -7.44
CA GLY A 144 -11.35 2.76 -7.53
C GLY A 144 -11.57 4.28 -7.72
N GLU A 145 -10.55 5.07 -7.42
CA GLU A 145 -10.56 6.54 -7.41
C GLU A 145 -10.58 7.15 -8.82
N SER A 146 -10.01 6.44 -9.79
CA SER A 146 -9.90 6.81 -11.20
C SER A 146 -11.15 7.51 -11.75
N ARG A 147 -11.00 8.73 -12.28
CA ARG A 147 -12.03 9.51 -13.00
C ARG A 147 -11.46 10.06 -14.30
N ALA A 148 -12.30 10.27 -15.31
CA ALA A 148 -11.91 11.03 -16.49
C ALA A 148 -11.97 12.54 -16.20
N TRP A 149 -10.95 13.27 -16.65
CA TRP A 149 -10.83 14.72 -16.55
C TRP A 149 -10.55 15.34 -17.92
N VAL A 150 -10.85 16.63 -18.03
CA VAL A 150 -10.59 17.50 -19.18
C VAL A 150 -9.70 18.64 -18.71
N ARG A 151 -8.61 18.88 -19.44
CA ARG A 151 -7.81 20.10 -19.40
C ARG A 151 -8.15 20.91 -20.65
N GLU A 152 -8.73 22.07 -20.45
CA GLU A 152 -9.07 23.02 -21.51
C GLU A 152 -7.79 23.72 -22.03
N ALA A 153 -7.88 24.35 -23.20
CA ALA A 153 -6.72 24.96 -23.86
C ALA A 153 -6.13 26.18 -23.11
N ASP A 154 -6.86 26.78 -22.18
CA ASP A 154 -6.39 27.82 -21.25
C ASP A 154 -5.64 27.25 -20.02
N GLY A 155 -5.60 25.92 -19.89
CA GLY A 155 -5.01 25.21 -18.76
C GLY A 155 -5.95 25.04 -17.56
N ARG A 156 -7.23 25.38 -17.67
CA ARG A 156 -8.26 25.06 -16.67
C ARG A 156 -8.59 23.58 -16.71
N GLU A 157 -8.76 22.98 -15.54
CA GLU A 157 -9.13 21.57 -15.41
C GLU A 157 -10.52 21.37 -14.80
N ARG A 158 -11.23 20.35 -15.29
CA ARG A 158 -12.51 19.88 -14.74
C ARG A 158 -12.63 18.37 -14.91
N ARG A 159 -13.43 17.74 -14.04
CA ARG A 159 -13.85 16.35 -14.22
C ARG A 159 -14.79 16.24 -15.43
N LEU A 160 -14.69 15.17 -16.20
CA LEU A 160 -15.49 14.95 -17.41
C LEU A 160 -16.94 14.56 -17.08
N SER A 161 -17.16 13.66 -16.11
CA SER A 161 -18.50 13.25 -15.67
C SER A 161 -18.69 13.47 -14.16
N THR A 162 -19.94 13.66 -13.72
CA THR A 162 -20.30 13.73 -12.29
C THR A 162 -20.48 12.35 -11.65
N THR A 163 -20.22 11.25 -12.37
CA THR A 163 -20.57 9.90 -11.92
C THR A 163 -19.51 9.31 -11.00
N GLU A 164 -19.90 8.75 -9.86
CA GLU A 164 -18.99 8.19 -8.85
C GLU A 164 -18.52 6.75 -9.12
N ARG A 165 -18.63 6.31 -10.38
CA ARG A 165 -18.02 5.08 -10.88
C ARG A 165 -16.53 5.31 -11.20
N THR A 166 -15.76 4.24 -11.23
CA THR A 166 -14.37 4.31 -11.70
C THR A 166 -14.35 4.47 -13.22
N GLU A 167 -13.66 5.48 -13.74
CA GLU A 167 -13.54 5.77 -15.18
C GLU A 167 -12.07 5.73 -15.58
N ARG A 168 -11.75 4.98 -16.65
CA ARG A 168 -10.38 4.71 -17.09
C ARG A 168 -10.21 4.88 -18.60
N ARG A 169 -8.96 5.02 -19.05
CA ARG A 169 -8.58 5.03 -20.48
C ARG A 169 -9.42 6.01 -21.33
N PRO A 170 -9.58 7.29 -20.95
CA PRO A 170 -10.31 8.25 -21.78
C PRO A 170 -9.55 8.55 -23.07
N ARG A 171 -10.19 8.33 -24.21
CA ARG A 171 -9.68 8.69 -25.54
C ARG A 171 -10.61 9.71 -26.18
N MET A 172 -10.05 10.69 -26.89
CA MET A 172 -10.79 11.73 -27.58
C MET A 172 -11.09 11.35 -29.04
N SER A 173 -12.24 11.76 -29.58
CA SER A 173 -12.53 11.67 -31.01
C SER A 173 -11.66 12.64 -31.80
N SER A 174 -11.41 12.35 -33.09
CA SER A 174 -10.48 13.14 -33.92
C SER A 174 -10.93 14.59 -34.18
N ASP A 175 -12.19 14.93 -33.91
CA ASP A 175 -12.74 16.30 -33.97
C ASP A 175 -12.73 17.04 -32.62
N GLY A 176 -12.27 16.38 -31.55
CA GLY A 176 -12.20 16.92 -30.19
C GLY A 176 -13.54 17.06 -29.46
N ARG A 177 -14.65 16.56 -30.03
CA ARG A 177 -16.01 16.81 -29.49
C ARG A 177 -16.54 15.73 -28.56
N ARG A 178 -16.02 14.50 -28.67
CA ARG A 178 -16.48 13.34 -27.89
C ARG A 178 -15.29 12.66 -27.20
N VAL A 179 -15.61 11.97 -26.11
CA VAL A 179 -14.69 11.13 -25.36
C VAL A 179 -15.29 9.73 -25.30
N ALA A 180 -14.45 8.71 -25.40
CA ALA A 180 -14.81 7.34 -25.07
C ALA A 180 -13.95 6.89 -23.87
N LEU A 181 -14.54 6.19 -22.92
CA LEU A 181 -13.84 5.72 -21.72
C LEU A 181 -14.37 4.36 -21.24
N LEU A 182 -13.54 3.66 -20.46
CA LEU A 182 -13.93 2.46 -19.74
C LEU A 182 -14.54 2.83 -18.40
N ALA A 183 -15.87 2.79 -18.34
CA ALA A 183 -16.65 2.90 -17.12
C ALA A 183 -16.68 1.54 -16.42
N LEU A 184 -15.95 1.41 -15.31
CA LEU A 184 -16.02 0.27 -14.42
C LEU A 184 -17.27 0.43 -13.54
N THR A 185 -18.28 -0.40 -13.82
CA THR A 185 -19.55 -0.42 -13.10
C THR A 185 -19.66 -1.65 -12.22
N GLU A 186 -20.60 -1.64 -11.28
CA GLU A 186 -20.92 -2.78 -10.40
C GLU A 186 -21.18 -4.08 -11.16
N THR A 187 -21.66 -3.92 -12.39
CA THR A 187 -22.23 -4.94 -13.26
C THR A 187 -21.19 -5.53 -14.22
N GLY A 188 -20.03 -4.87 -14.34
CA GLY A 188 -18.94 -5.21 -15.26
C GLY A 188 -18.26 -3.95 -15.80
N ARG A 189 -17.32 -4.12 -16.73
CA ARG A 189 -16.77 -3.01 -17.52
C ARG A 189 -17.75 -2.61 -18.62
N LYS A 190 -17.84 -1.31 -18.92
CA LYS A 190 -18.58 -0.75 -20.06
C LYS A 190 -17.68 0.21 -20.81
N ALA A 191 -17.76 0.20 -22.14
CA ALA A 191 -17.26 1.30 -22.95
C ALA A 191 -18.41 2.29 -23.13
N VAL A 192 -18.21 3.55 -22.73
CA VAL A 192 -19.20 4.62 -22.91
C VAL A 192 -18.58 5.76 -23.71
N ALA A 193 -19.39 6.40 -24.57
CA ALA A 193 -19.00 7.57 -25.32
C ALA A 193 -19.94 8.74 -25.01
N LEU A 194 -19.36 9.86 -24.59
CA LEU A 194 -20.05 11.08 -24.15
C LEU A 194 -19.45 12.32 -24.82
N SER A 195 -20.15 13.45 -24.74
CA SER A 195 -19.66 14.74 -25.21
C SER A 195 -18.53 15.26 -24.31
N ILE A 196 -17.65 16.10 -24.85
CA ILE A 196 -16.50 16.67 -24.11
C ILE A 196 -16.93 17.57 -22.93
N ASP A 197 -18.17 18.08 -22.92
CA ASP A 197 -18.78 18.82 -21.80
C ASP A 197 -19.30 17.91 -20.67
N GLY A 198 -19.30 16.58 -20.87
CA GLY A 198 -19.84 15.58 -19.94
C GLY A 198 -21.28 15.13 -20.24
N SER A 199 -21.94 15.72 -21.24
CA SER A 199 -23.33 15.41 -21.60
C SER A 199 -23.47 14.23 -22.57
N GLY A 200 -24.71 13.80 -22.82
CA GLY A 200 -25.02 12.89 -23.94
C GLY A 200 -24.37 11.51 -23.87
N GLU A 201 -24.19 10.95 -22.67
CA GLU A 201 -23.58 9.63 -22.50
C GLU A 201 -24.36 8.54 -23.23
N SER A 202 -23.65 7.78 -24.06
CA SER A 202 -24.13 6.63 -24.80
C SER A 202 -23.28 5.41 -24.48
N THR A 203 -23.91 4.25 -24.26
CA THR A 203 -23.17 3.00 -24.05
C THR A 203 -22.75 2.40 -25.39
N VAL A 204 -21.45 2.23 -25.58
CA VAL A 204 -20.84 1.68 -26.80
C VAL A 204 -20.66 0.16 -26.71
N SER A 205 -20.34 -0.35 -25.52
CA SER A 205 -20.31 -1.79 -25.22
C SER A 205 -20.45 -2.05 -23.72
N THR A 206 -20.95 -3.22 -23.35
CA THR A 206 -20.97 -3.73 -21.97
C THR A 206 -20.32 -5.10 -21.84
N ASP A 207 -19.40 -5.44 -22.75
CA ASP A 207 -18.59 -6.64 -22.59
C ASP A 207 -17.72 -6.49 -21.32
N ALA A 208 -18.05 -7.28 -20.29
CA ALA A 208 -17.36 -7.23 -19.01
C ALA A 208 -15.87 -7.62 -19.10
N THR A 209 -15.43 -8.21 -20.23
CA THR A 209 -14.04 -8.57 -20.50
C THR A 209 -13.19 -7.43 -21.10
N LEU A 210 -13.80 -6.28 -21.45
CA LEU A 210 -13.11 -5.07 -21.98
C LEU A 210 -11.78 -4.74 -21.26
N GLU A 211 -10.77 -4.36 -22.04
CA GLU A 211 -9.38 -4.16 -21.57
C GLU A 211 -8.90 -2.73 -21.77
N ASP A 212 -9.03 -2.23 -23.00
CA ASP A 212 -8.56 -0.93 -23.50
C ASP A 212 -9.42 -0.51 -24.70
N LEU A 213 -9.35 0.76 -25.13
CA LEU A 213 -10.09 1.26 -26.30
C LEU A 213 -9.32 2.36 -27.06
N ALA A 214 -9.67 2.55 -28.33
CA ALA A 214 -9.12 3.58 -29.22
C ALA A 214 -10.17 4.10 -30.24
N TRP A 215 -10.04 5.35 -30.73
CA TRP A 215 -11.01 5.96 -31.65
C TRP A 215 -10.63 5.76 -33.13
N GLY A 216 -11.59 5.26 -33.91
CA GLY A 216 -11.59 5.36 -35.37
C GLY A 216 -12.25 6.65 -35.83
N GLY A 217 -11.48 7.74 -35.87
CA GLY A 217 -11.96 9.06 -36.29
C GLY A 217 -13.03 9.63 -35.36
N THR A 218 -14.24 9.82 -35.89
CA THR A 218 -15.41 10.39 -35.16
C THR A 218 -16.61 9.44 -35.04
N THR A 219 -16.60 8.29 -35.73
CA THR A 219 -17.78 7.42 -35.87
C THR A 219 -17.55 5.96 -35.46
N GLN A 220 -16.31 5.53 -35.22
CA GLN A 220 -15.97 4.17 -34.82
C GLN A 220 -15.06 4.15 -33.57
N ILE A 221 -15.13 3.06 -32.81
CA ILE A 221 -14.24 2.78 -31.67
C ILE A 221 -13.73 1.33 -31.82
N ALA A 222 -12.43 1.13 -31.62
CA ALA A 222 -11.85 -0.19 -31.38
C ALA A 222 -11.89 -0.50 -29.88
N LEU A 223 -12.30 -1.72 -29.56
CA LEU A 223 -12.48 -2.26 -28.23
C LEU A 223 -11.61 -3.51 -28.08
N SER A 224 -10.63 -3.46 -27.18
CA SER A 224 -9.88 -4.64 -26.79
C SER A 224 -10.66 -5.41 -25.72
N THR A 225 -10.78 -6.73 -25.87
CA THR A 225 -11.48 -7.64 -24.97
C THR A 225 -10.65 -8.92 -24.81
N ARG A 226 -10.88 -9.74 -23.78
CA ARG A 226 -10.18 -11.05 -23.65
C ARG A 226 -10.39 -11.99 -24.85
N ASN A 227 -11.40 -11.74 -25.68
CA ASN A 227 -11.75 -12.56 -26.85
C ASN A 227 -11.13 -12.04 -28.17
N GLY A 228 -10.40 -10.92 -28.11
CA GLY A 228 -9.83 -10.23 -29.26
C GLY A 228 -10.18 -8.74 -29.32
N VAL A 229 -9.77 -8.09 -30.41
CA VAL A 229 -10.05 -6.69 -30.69
C VAL A 229 -11.19 -6.58 -31.69
N TYR A 230 -12.21 -5.78 -31.36
CA TYR A 230 -13.40 -5.56 -32.17
C TYR A 230 -13.60 -4.08 -32.48
N VAL A 231 -14.18 -3.77 -33.63
CA VAL A 231 -14.56 -2.41 -34.03
C VAL A 231 -16.08 -2.27 -34.06
N VAL A 232 -16.58 -1.22 -33.41
CA VAL A 232 -18.01 -0.88 -33.30
C VAL A 232 -18.25 0.56 -33.75
N PRO A 233 -19.45 0.88 -34.26
CA PRO A 233 -19.87 2.26 -34.48
C PRO A 233 -20.23 2.94 -33.15
N VAL A 234 -20.12 4.27 -33.12
CA VAL A 234 -20.38 5.11 -31.94
C VAL A 234 -21.87 5.49 -31.83
N THR A 235 -22.63 5.35 -32.92
CA THR A 235 -24.02 5.84 -33.03
C THR A 235 -24.94 4.86 -33.75
N GLY A 236 -25.93 4.33 -33.01
CA GLY A 236 -27.22 3.82 -33.52
C GLY A 236 -27.22 2.55 -34.38
N SER A 237 -26.09 2.14 -34.94
CA SER A 237 -25.96 0.95 -35.80
C SER A 237 -25.40 -0.24 -35.02
N THR A 238 -25.92 -1.44 -35.27
CA THR A 238 -25.61 -2.65 -34.49
C THR A 238 -24.73 -3.62 -35.27
N TYR A 239 -23.45 -3.28 -35.46
CA TYR A 239 -22.44 -4.19 -36.01
C TYR A 239 -21.19 -4.27 -35.13
N LEU A 240 -20.52 -5.42 -35.19
CA LEU A 240 -19.33 -5.76 -34.40
C LEU A 240 -18.31 -6.44 -35.31
N ASN A 241 -17.31 -5.70 -35.79
CA ASN A 241 -16.27 -6.22 -36.68
C ASN A 241 -15.09 -6.76 -35.87
N LEU A 242 -14.89 -8.09 -35.82
CA LEU A 242 -13.67 -8.68 -35.25
C LEU A 242 -12.46 -8.28 -36.11
N ALA A 243 -11.56 -7.46 -35.55
CA ALA A 243 -10.34 -6.99 -36.21
C ALA A 243 -9.12 -7.88 -35.91
N SER A 244 -9.06 -8.49 -34.73
CA SER A 244 -8.04 -9.49 -34.36
C SER A 244 -8.55 -10.44 -33.28
N ARG A 245 -8.04 -11.68 -33.25
CA ARG A 245 -8.25 -12.63 -32.14
C ARG A 245 -7.23 -12.45 -31.00
N SER A 246 -6.08 -11.82 -31.27
CA SER A 246 -5.15 -11.38 -30.22
C SER A 246 -5.73 -10.15 -29.52
N HIS A 247 -5.45 -10.01 -28.23
CA HIS A 247 -5.90 -8.89 -27.40
C HIS A 247 -4.73 -8.24 -26.65
N GLY A 248 -5.00 -7.09 -26.03
CA GLY A 248 -4.04 -6.38 -25.19
C GLY A 248 -4.26 -4.87 -25.16
N ASP A 249 -3.19 -4.10 -25.03
CA ASP A 249 -3.26 -2.64 -25.14
C ASP A 249 -3.40 -2.25 -26.62
N ILE A 250 -4.26 -1.27 -26.95
CA ILE A 250 -4.54 -0.91 -28.35
C ILE A 250 -4.50 0.58 -28.63
N ASP A 251 -4.15 0.90 -29.89
CA ASP A 251 -4.32 2.23 -30.49
C ASP A 251 -4.76 2.12 -31.95
N TRP A 252 -5.42 3.17 -32.46
CA TRP A 252 -5.84 3.29 -33.85
C TRP A 252 -5.06 4.42 -34.49
N SER A 253 -4.34 4.14 -35.59
CA SER A 253 -3.46 5.11 -36.24
C SER A 253 -4.20 6.41 -36.58
N ALA A 254 -3.54 7.56 -36.39
CA ALA A 254 -4.15 8.87 -36.63
C ALA A 254 -4.60 9.13 -38.10
N ASN A 255 -4.14 8.30 -39.04
CA ASN A 255 -4.59 8.30 -40.44
C ASN A 255 -5.80 7.35 -40.70
N GLY A 256 -6.30 6.66 -39.67
CA GLY A 256 -7.47 5.80 -39.68
C GLY A 256 -7.27 4.40 -40.27
N THR A 257 -6.08 4.04 -40.78
CA THR A 257 -5.90 2.83 -41.61
C THR A 257 -5.48 1.55 -40.88
N THR A 258 -4.93 1.63 -39.67
CA THR A 258 -4.48 0.45 -38.90
C THR A 258 -4.85 0.54 -37.42
N ILE A 259 -5.01 -0.63 -36.80
CA ILE A 259 -5.10 -0.80 -35.36
C ILE A 259 -3.84 -1.54 -34.91
N THR A 260 -3.14 -0.98 -33.92
CA THR A 260 -1.96 -1.59 -33.31
C THR A 260 -2.35 -2.25 -31.99
N ILE A 261 -1.82 -3.44 -31.73
CA ILE A 261 -2.14 -4.28 -30.57
C ILE A 261 -0.83 -4.70 -29.92
N ALA A 262 -0.63 -4.39 -28.65
CA ALA A 262 0.47 -4.90 -27.83
C ALA A 262 -0.06 -5.97 -26.86
N GLU A 263 0.34 -7.23 -27.10
CA GLU A 263 -0.23 -8.43 -26.50
C GLU A 263 -0.01 -8.51 -24.98
N GLN A 264 -1.11 -8.57 -24.22
CA GLN A 264 -1.05 -8.85 -22.79
C GLN A 264 -0.86 -10.36 -22.55
N ARG A 265 -0.04 -10.71 -21.55
CA ARG A 265 0.18 -12.10 -21.11
C ARG A 265 -0.02 -12.20 -19.60
N ASP A 266 -0.93 -13.08 -19.20
CA ASP A 266 -1.34 -13.23 -17.79
C ASP A 266 -0.21 -13.80 -16.91
N VAL A 267 -0.12 -13.26 -15.69
CA VAL A 267 0.62 -13.82 -14.56
C VAL A 267 -0.33 -13.83 -13.37
N VAL A 268 -0.43 -14.96 -12.66
CA VAL A 268 -1.34 -15.14 -11.53
C VAL A 268 -0.56 -15.05 -10.22
N VAL A 269 -0.88 -14.06 -9.40
CA VAL A 269 -0.45 -13.90 -8.00
C VAL A 269 -1.68 -13.56 -7.17
N SER A 270 -1.72 -13.95 -5.89
CA SER A 270 -2.89 -13.77 -5.03
C SER A 270 -2.50 -13.19 -3.67
N TYR A 271 -2.86 -11.93 -3.39
CA TYR A 271 -2.69 -11.37 -2.05
C TYR A 271 -3.78 -10.40 -1.60
N ASN A 272 -3.83 -10.30 -0.29
CA ASN A 272 -4.67 -9.62 0.67
C ASN A 272 -4.04 -8.26 1.03
N GLY A 273 -3.81 -7.42 0.01
CA GLY A 273 -2.97 -6.21 0.09
C GLY A 273 -2.14 -5.93 -1.17
N ASP A 274 -2.40 -6.63 -2.28
CA ASP A 274 -1.80 -6.39 -3.60
C ASP A 274 -2.28 -5.04 -4.17
N PRO A 275 -1.41 -4.03 -4.37
CA PRO A 275 -1.81 -2.72 -4.93
C PRO A 275 -2.45 -2.83 -6.31
N ASP A 276 -2.04 -3.80 -7.14
CA ASP A 276 -2.45 -3.94 -8.54
C ASP A 276 -3.55 -5.00 -8.77
N ARG A 277 -4.30 -5.36 -7.73
CA ARG A 277 -5.38 -6.39 -7.75
C ARG A 277 -6.58 -6.11 -8.67
N GLY A 278 -6.47 -5.18 -9.62
CA GLY A 278 -7.38 -5.02 -10.76
C GLY A 278 -7.36 -6.18 -11.76
N VAL A 279 -6.45 -7.15 -11.59
CA VAL A 279 -6.29 -8.36 -12.42
C VAL A 279 -7.01 -9.60 -11.83
N ASP A 280 -8.33 -9.52 -11.66
CA ASP A 280 -9.22 -10.70 -11.53
C ASP A 280 -9.32 -11.40 -12.92
N ARG A 281 -8.19 -11.95 -13.39
CA ARG A 281 -7.94 -12.47 -14.75
C ARG A 281 -7.15 -13.79 -14.71
N SER A 282 -7.52 -14.74 -15.57
CA SER A 282 -6.99 -16.12 -15.52
C SER A 282 -7.00 -16.82 -16.88
N ALA A 283 -5.90 -16.66 -17.62
CA ALA A 283 -5.12 -17.63 -18.39
C ALA A 283 -5.84 -18.59 -19.38
N HIS A 284 -5.34 -18.62 -20.63
CA HIS A 284 -5.07 -19.85 -21.40
C HIS A 284 -3.98 -19.57 -22.48
N GLU A 285 -3.73 -20.48 -23.43
CA GLU A 285 -2.39 -20.71 -24.00
C GLU A 285 -1.95 -20.01 -25.31
N ARG A 286 -0.65 -19.66 -25.34
CA ARG A 286 0.36 -19.79 -26.43
C ARG A 286 -0.06 -19.70 -27.91
N GLN A 287 0.59 -18.79 -28.66
CA GLN A 287 1.59 -19.20 -29.68
C GLN A 287 2.60 -18.06 -29.99
N VAL A 288 3.79 -18.39 -30.51
CA VAL A 288 4.77 -17.43 -31.05
C VAL A 288 4.91 -17.66 -32.56
N LEU A 289 4.97 -16.58 -33.34
CA LEU A 289 5.39 -16.59 -34.75
C LEU A 289 6.45 -15.50 -34.98
N SER A 290 7.34 -15.75 -35.95
CA SER A 290 8.63 -15.06 -36.08
C SER A 290 8.68 -14.05 -37.23
N GLY A 291 9.35 -12.92 -37.03
CA GLY A 291 9.88 -12.09 -38.12
C GLY A 291 9.67 -10.58 -37.99
N GLY A 292 10.75 -9.81 -37.82
CA GLY A 292 10.86 -8.36 -38.06
C GLY A 292 10.10 -7.39 -37.12
N ALA A 293 8.94 -7.78 -36.60
CA ALA A 293 8.12 -7.01 -35.68
C ALA A 293 8.75 -6.92 -34.27
N LEU A 294 8.29 -5.95 -33.46
CA LEU A 294 8.52 -5.98 -32.02
C LEU A 294 7.78 -7.21 -31.43
N PRO A 295 8.42 -8.07 -30.61
CA PRO A 295 7.78 -9.25 -30.07
C PRO A 295 6.50 -8.92 -29.28
N GLY A 296 5.37 -9.50 -29.70
CA GLY A 296 4.06 -9.24 -29.09
C GLY A 296 3.35 -7.97 -29.59
N VAL A 297 3.91 -7.23 -30.56
CA VAL A 297 3.21 -6.10 -31.20
C VAL A 297 2.74 -6.50 -32.60
N TYR A 298 1.45 -6.28 -32.86
CA TYR A 298 0.78 -6.61 -34.11
C TYR A 298 0.09 -5.37 -34.68
N GLN A 299 0.10 -5.22 -36.00
CA GLN A 299 -0.73 -4.24 -36.71
C GLN A 299 -1.72 -4.97 -37.61
N VAL A 300 -2.99 -4.60 -37.50
CA VAL A 300 -4.07 -5.11 -38.37
C VAL A 300 -4.70 -3.95 -39.13
N THR A 301 -5.14 -4.20 -40.36
CA THR A 301 -5.85 -3.20 -41.16
C THR A 301 -7.16 -2.83 -40.47
N ALA A 302 -7.42 -1.54 -40.31
CA ALA A 302 -8.67 -1.05 -39.75
C ALA A 302 -9.85 -1.43 -40.68
N PRO A 303 -10.95 -2.01 -40.16
CA PRO A 303 -12.15 -2.24 -40.94
C PRO A 303 -12.69 -0.93 -41.50
N ARG A 304 -13.07 -0.92 -42.79
CA ARG A 304 -13.81 0.22 -43.36
C ARG A 304 -15.16 0.38 -42.68
N VAL A 305 -15.74 1.58 -42.78
CA VAL A 305 -17.18 1.77 -42.50
C VAL A 305 -17.96 0.81 -43.41
N VAL A 306 -18.92 0.09 -42.84
CA VAL A 306 -19.53 -1.09 -43.46
C VAL A 306 -20.56 -0.67 -44.51
N ASP A 307 -20.49 -1.25 -45.71
CA ASP A 307 -21.50 -1.11 -46.77
C ASP A 307 -22.88 -1.60 -46.26
N SER A 308 -23.98 -1.04 -46.80
CA SER A 308 -25.35 -1.23 -46.29
C SER A 308 -25.87 -2.68 -46.27
N ASP A 309 -25.22 -3.59 -46.99
CA ASP A 309 -25.82 -4.85 -47.46
C ASP A 309 -25.31 -6.08 -46.69
N ARG A 310 -25.01 -5.95 -45.39
CA ARG A 310 -24.50 -7.05 -44.54
C ARG A 310 -25.34 -7.30 -43.29
N ALA A 311 -25.52 -8.58 -42.98
CA ALA A 311 -26.42 -9.05 -41.92
C ALA A 311 -25.91 -8.76 -40.50
N THR A 312 -26.83 -8.39 -39.61
CA THR A 312 -26.61 -8.22 -38.18
C THR A 312 -26.22 -9.54 -37.52
N VAL A 313 -24.96 -9.68 -37.12
CA VAL A 313 -24.60 -10.62 -36.04
C VAL A 313 -24.94 -9.92 -34.72
N ALA A 314 -25.83 -10.50 -33.94
CA ALA A 314 -26.20 -9.94 -32.65
C ALA A 314 -25.00 -10.00 -31.68
N ALA A 315 -24.34 -8.85 -31.47
CA ALA A 315 -23.59 -8.65 -30.23
C ALA A 315 -24.55 -8.90 -29.07
N SER A 316 -24.14 -9.68 -28.06
CA SER A 316 -25.01 -10.12 -26.96
C SER A 316 -25.82 -8.94 -26.42
N ALA A 317 -27.14 -9.10 -26.43
CA ALA A 317 -28.07 -8.08 -25.94
C ALA A 317 -27.65 -7.64 -24.54
N LEU A 318 -27.75 -6.34 -24.27
CA LEU A 318 -27.54 -5.75 -22.94
C LEU A 318 -28.26 -6.63 -21.91
N PRO A 319 -27.54 -7.26 -20.95
CA PRO A 319 -28.20 -8.10 -19.97
C PRO A 319 -29.21 -7.25 -19.23
N ASP A 320 -30.46 -7.71 -19.15
CA ASP A 320 -31.54 -6.98 -18.50
C ASP A 320 -31.15 -6.58 -17.07
N ARG A 321 -31.86 -5.60 -16.49
CA ARG A 321 -31.50 -5.09 -15.16
C ARG A 321 -31.42 -6.20 -14.11
N ALA A 322 -32.25 -7.24 -14.22
CA ALA A 322 -32.28 -8.35 -13.29
C ALA A 322 -30.99 -9.20 -13.38
N THR A 323 -30.55 -9.53 -14.59
CA THR A 323 -29.29 -10.25 -14.89
C THR A 323 -28.05 -9.41 -14.54
N THR A 324 -28.12 -8.11 -14.86
CA THR A 324 -27.10 -7.09 -14.57
C THR A 324 -26.90 -6.90 -13.05
N ASN A 325 -27.99 -6.84 -12.28
CA ASN A 325 -27.98 -6.83 -10.81
C ASN A 325 -27.47 -8.17 -10.25
N ALA A 326 -27.92 -9.30 -10.81
CA ALA A 326 -27.53 -10.65 -10.36
C ALA A 326 -26.02 -10.86 -10.44
N ALA A 327 -25.39 -10.47 -11.55
CA ALA A 327 -23.94 -10.56 -11.73
C ALA A 327 -23.17 -9.66 -10.74
N ALA A 328 -23.73 -8.52 -10.33
CA ALA A 328 -23.13 -7.66 -9.31
C ALA A 328 -23.20 -8.30 -7.92
N PHE A 329 -24.33 -8.92 -7.56
CA PHE A 329 -24.47 -9.69 -6.32
C PHE A 329 -23.55 -10.91 -6.31
N ASP A 330 -23.58 -11.72 -7.37
CA ASP A 330 -22.79 -12.96 -7.45
C ASP A 330 -21.29 -12.66 -7.36
N ARG A 331 -20.75 -11.67 -8.10
CA ARG A 331 -19.31 -11.32 -7.97
C ARG A 331 -18.89 -10.86 -6.58
N MET A 332 -19.74 -10.13 -5.85
CA MET A 332 -19.48 -9.75 -4.46
C MET A 332 -19.47 -11.00 -3.56
N TRP A 333 -20.49 -11.85 -3.72
CA TRP A 333 -20.65 -13.07 -2.94
C TRP A 333 -19.52 -14.08 -3.21
N ASP A 334 -19.17 -14.30 -4.47
CA ASP A 334 -18.08 -15.16 -4.94
C ASP A 334 -16.73 -14.65 -4.42
N ARG A 335 -16.49 -13.32 -4.40
CA ARG A 335 -15.26 -12.76 -3.84
C ARG A 335 -15.13 -13.08 -2.35
N SER A 336 -16.15 -12.79 -1.54
CA SER A 336 -16.11 -13.11 -0.11
C SER A 336 -16.03 -14.63 0.14
N ALA A 337 -16.72 -15.44 -0.67
CA ALA A 337 -16.63 -16.91 -0.60
C ALA A 337 -15.22 -17.41 -0.91
N ARG A 338 -14.60 -16.92 -1.98
CA ARG A 338 -13.23 -17.27 -2.41
C ARG A 338 -12.17 -16.85 -1.38
N LEU A 339 -12.27 -15.63 -0.85
CA LEU A 339 -11.28 -15.06 0.08
C LEU A 339 -11.38 -15.62 1.50
N TYR A 340 -12.60 -15.88 2.01
CA TYR A 340 -12.80 -16.13 3.45
C TYR A 340 -13.50 -17.45 3.78
N PHE A 341 -14.24 -18.07 2.84
CA PHE A 341 -15.03 -19.29 3.10
C PHE A 341 -14.62 -20.50 2.26
N SER A 342 -13.57 -20.39 1.45
CA SER A 342 -13.03 -21.44 0.58
C SER A 342 -12.35 -22.57 1.37
N GLY A 343 -11.57 -22.24 2.40
CA GLY A 343 -10.86 -23.21 3.24
C GLY A 343 -11.79 -24.21 3.96
N SER A 344 -11.36 -25.47 4.05
CA SER A 344 -12.15 -26.58 4.62
C SER A 344 -12.66 -26.30 6.04
N ALA A 345 -11.85 -25.65 6.88
CA ALA A 345 -12.19 -25.29 8.26
C ALA A 345 -13.39 -24.33 8.42
N ASN A 346 -13.82 -23.65 7.35
CA ASN A 346 -14.87 -22.62 7.38
C ASN A 346 -16.23 -23.09 6.82
N GLU A 347 -16.53 -24.39 6.87
CA GLU A 347 -17.77 -24.99 6.36
C GLU A 347 -19.05 -24.32 6.91
N THR A 348 -19.14 -24.09 8.23
CA THR A 348 -20.29 -23.39 8.84
C THR A 348 -20.44 -21.95 8.34
N GLY A 349 -19.32 -21.26 8.09
CA GLY A 349 -19.31 -19.92 7.50
C GLY A 349 -19.79 -19.96 6.05
N ARG A 350 -19.29 -20.91 5.25
CA ARG A 350 -19.73 -21.14 3.87
C ARG A 350 -21.23 -21.41 3.79
N SER A 351 -21.75 -22.32 4.60
CA SER A 351 -23.17 -22.64 4.70
C SER A 351 -24.02 -21.42 5.07
N THR A 352 -23.59 -20.64 6.07
CA THR A 352 -24.25 -19.37 6.43
C THR A 352 -24.23 -18.37 5.26
N TRP A 353 -23.12 -18.25 4.54
CA TRP A 353 -22.98 -17.34 3.40
C TRP A 353 -23.82 -17.77 2.19
N HIS A 354 -24.02 -19.08 1.96
CA HIS A 354 -25.04 -19.57 1.01
C HIS A 354 -26.45 -19.13 1.43
N GLY A 355 -26.83 -19.30 2.70
CA GLY A 355 -28.13 -18.84 3.21
C GLY A 355 -28.35 -17.32 3.09
N VAL A 356 -27.28 -16.52 3.15
CA VAL A 356 -27.33 -15.07 2.82
C VAL A 356 -27.62 -14.86 1.33
N ARG A 357 -26.95 -15.59 0.42
CA ARG A 357 -27.20 -15.52 -1.03
C ARG A 357 -28.63 -15.89 -1.38
N ASP A 358 -29.14 -16.99 -0.86
CA ASP A 358 -30.48 -17.47 -1.20
C ASP A 358 -31.57 -16.50 -0.74
N ARG A 359 -31.33 -15.79 0.38
CA ARG A 359 -32.21 -14.72 0.90
C ARG A 359 -32.10 -13.41 0.12
N TRP A 360 -30.89 -12.94 -0.19
CA TRP A 360 -30.64 -11.58 -0.66
C TRP A 360 -30.47 -11.45 -2.17
N ARG A 361 -30.05 -12.51 -2.88
CA ARG A 361 -29.92 -12.49 -4.35
C ARG A 361 -31.25 -12.18 -5.07
N PRO A 362 -32.42 -12.71 -4.65
CA PRO A 362 -33.70 -12.34 -5.26
C PRO A 362 -34.02 -10.85 -5.11
N LEU A 363 -33.70 -10.26 -3.95
CA LEU A 363 -33.88 -8.82 -3.69
C LEU A 363 -32.92 -7.97 -4.52
N ALA A 364 -31.69 -8.45 -4.74
CA ALA A 364 -30.72 -7.79 -5.61
C ALA A 364 -31.18 -7.81 -7.07
N VAL A 365 -31.59 -8.99 -7.57
CA VAL A 365 -32.17 -9.17 -8.91
C VAL A 365 -33.33 -8.19 -9.12
N ALA A 366 -34.25 -8.07 -8.16
CA ALA A 366 -35.41 -7.17 -8.22
C ALA A 366 -35.10 -5.66 -8.02
N ALA A 367 -33.86 -5.26 -7.71
CA ALA A 367 -33.54 -3.89 -7.33
C ALA A 367 -33.77 -2.89 -8.50
N PRO A 368 -34.69 -1.91 -8.36
CA PRO A 368 -35.14 -1.06 -9.48
C PRO A 368 -34.16 0.05 -9.87
N SER A 369 -33.15 0.34 -9.03
CA SER A 369 -32.13 1.36 -9.28
C SER A 369 -30.80 0.93 -8.67
N ASP A 370 -29.70 1.54 -9.13
CA ASP A 370 -28.35 1.22 -8.63
C ASP A 370 -28.22 1.56 -7.13
N SER A 371 -28.90 2.62 -6.66
CA SER A 371 -28.99 2.96 -5.23
C SER A 371 -29.75 1.90 -4.42
N ALA A 372 -30.82 1.32 -4.96
CA ALA A 372 -31.52 0.21 -4.31
C ALA A 372 -30.65 -1.07 -4.29
N LEU A 373 -29.90 -1.34 -5.36
CA LEU A 373 -28.92 -2.43 -5.40
C LEU A 373 -27.83 -2.21 -4.34
N GLN A 374 -27.33 -0.99 -4.17
CA GLN A 374 -26.36 -0.65 -3.13
C GLN A 374 -26.87 -0.92 -1.71
N GLN A 375 -28.12 -0.57 -1.41
CA GLN A 375 -28.72 -0.87 -0.11
C GLN A 375 -28.85 -2.38 0.13
N VAL A 376 -29.21 -3.16 -0.90
CA VAL A 376 -29.29 -4.62 -0.83
C VAL A 376 -27.91 -5.28 -0.66
N LEU A 377 -26.89 -4.82 -1.39
CA LEU A 377 -25.52 -5.35 -1.29
C LEU A 377 -24.91 -5.06 0.09
N HIS A 378 -25.08 -3.84 0.62
CA HIS A 378 -24.68 -3.51 2.00
C HIS A 378 -25.40 -4.39 3.02
N ALA A 379 -26.73 -4.53 2.91
CA ALA A 379 -27.51 -5.33 3.86
C ALA A 379 -27.15 -6.83 3.83
N ALA A 380 -26.80 -7.37 2.65
CA ALA A 380 -26.26 -8.73 2.53
C ALA A 380 -24.88 -8.87 3.18
N LEU A 381 -23.96 -7.91 2.97
CA LEU A 381 -22.64 -7.88 3.61
C LEU A 381 -22.74 -7.76 5.15
N GLN A 382 -23.70 -6.98 5.67
CA GLN A 382 -23.96 -6.88 7.11
C GLN A 382 -24.55 -8.17 7.73
N GLN A 383 -25.00 -9.12 6.91
CA GLN A 383 -25.40 -10.47 7.35
C GLN A 383 -24.33 -11.55 7.11
N ARG A 384 -23.11 -11.17 6.70
CA ARG A 384 -22.01 -12.14 6.54
C ARG A 384 -21.63 -12.78 7.89
N PRO A 385 -21.29 -14.08 7.92
CA PRO A 385 -20.64 -14.67 9.09
C PRO A 385 -19.22 -14.11 9.25
N ALA A 386 -18.62 -14.27 10.43
CA ALA A 386 -17.25 -13.83 10.69
C ALA A 386 -16.26 -14.44 9.67
N LEU A 387 -15.41 -13.59 9.11
CA LEU A 387 -14.42 -13.91 8.07
C LEU A 387 -13.24 -14.73 8.62
N ARG A 388 -12.94 -14.60 9.92
CA ARG A 388 -12.11 -15.57 10.67
C ARG A 388 -12.81 -16.01 11.94
N ARG A 389 -12.38 -17.16 12.45
CA ARG A 389 -12.87 -17.75 13.70
C ARG A 389 -12.07 -17.22 14.89
N GLU A 390 -12.78 -16.71 15.89
CA GLU A 390 -12.19 -16.40 17.21
C GLU A 390 -11.88 -17.65 18.04
N ALA A 391 -10.97 -17.49 19.01
CA ALA A 391 -10.56 -18.54 19.92
C ALA A 391 -10.72 -18.10 21.37
N THR A 392 -11.49 -18.87 22.14
CA THR A 392 -11.80 -18.59 23.56
C THR A 392 -11.27 -19.68 24.48
N GLY A 393 -10.69 -19.29 25.61
CA GLY A 393 -10.18 -20.20 26.64
C GLY A 393 -9.65 -19.46 27.87
N ARG A 394 -8.84 -20.15 28.69
CA ARG A 394 -8.18 -19.56 29.87
C ARG A 394 -6.95 -18.73 29.53
N ALA A 395 -6.39 -18.88 28.34
CA ALA A 395 -5.32 -18.04 27.80
C ALA A 395 -5.39 -18.03 26.27
N ALA A 396 -5.04 -16.91 25.63
CA ALA A 396 -5.18 -16.74 24.18
C ALA A 396 -4.05 -15.92 23.56
N VAL A 397 -3.88 -16.12 22.24
CA VAL A 397 -2.89 -15.47 21.38
C VAL A 397 -3.59 -15.02 20.09
N SER A 398 -3.34 -13.78 19.67
CA SER A 398 -3.72 -13.22 18.38
C SER A 398 -2.44 -12.77 17.67
N SER A 399 -2.11 -13.35 16.51
CA SER A 399 -0.90 -12.98 15.76
C SER A 399 -1.05 -13.19 14.25
N ALA A 400 -0.14 -12.59 13.49
CA ALA A 400 -0.24 -12.46 12.03
C ALA A 400 0.09 -13.75 11.24
N HIS A 401 0.59 -14.80 11.90
CA HIS A 401 0.92 -16.07 11.26
C HIS A 401 0.60 -17.30 12.14
N PRO A 402 0.04 -18.40 11.60
CA PRO A 402 -0.31 -19.60 12.38
C PRO A 402 0.84 -20.19 13.20
N THR A 403 2.04 -20.30 12.62
CA THR A 403 3.24 -20.80 13.31
C THR A 403 3.59 -19.97 14.56
N ALA A 404 3.38 -18.64 14.49
CA ALA A 404 3.67 -17.76 15.62
C ALA A 404 2.57 -17.82 16.69
N THR A 405 1.29 -17.87 16.29
CA THR A 405 0.19 -18.11 17.23
C THR A 405 0.40 -19.43 17.99
N GLU A 406 0.78 -20.50 17.30
CA GLU A 406 1.05 -21.80 17.92
C GLU A 406 2.30 -21.78 18.81
N ALA A 407 3.36 -21.04 18.47
CA ALA A 407 4.53 -20.85 19.35
C ALA A 407 4.14 -20.24 20.71
N GLY A 408 3.24 -19.25 20.73
CA GLY A 408 2.70 -18.69 21.98
C GLY A 408 1.84 -19.69 22.77
N LEU A 409 1.01 -20.49 22.07
CA LEU A 409 0.21 -21.54 22.71
C LEU A 409 1.09 -22.67 23.29
N GLU A 410 2.18 -23.03 22.64
CA GLU A 410 3.14 -24.01 23.12
C GLU A 410 3.70 -23.60 24.50
N MET A 411 4.07 -22.33 24.68
CA MET A 411 4.57 -21.83 25.97
C MET A 411 3.51 -21.90 27.07
N PHE A 412 2.24 -21.54 26.78
CA PHE A 412 1.13 -21.70 27.73
C PHE A 412 0.87 -23.18 28.09
N ARG A 413 1.00 -24.11 27.13
CA ARG A 413 0.85 -25.56 27.40
C ARG A 413 2.02 -26.11 28.21
N GLN A 414 3.23 -25.57 28.06
CA GLN A 414 4.39 -25.86 28.93
C GLN A 414 4.32 -25.12 30.29
N GLY A 415 3.26 -24.34 30.54
CA GLY A 415 3.01 -23.70 31.84
C GLY A 415 3.66 -22.33 32.06
N GLY A 416 4.20 -21.73 31.00
CA GLY A 416 4.68 -20.35 30.96
C GLY A 416 3.55 -19.31 31.06
N ASN A 417 3.92 -18.04 31.17
CA ASN A 417 2.98 -16.91 31.26
C ASN A 417 2.87 -16.13 29.94
N VAL A 418 2.09 -15.05 29.94
CA VAL A 418 1.89 -14.18 28.77
C VAL A 418 3.17 -13.59 28.18
N ILE A 419 4.23 -13.43 29.00
CA ILE A 419 5.52 -12.87 28.57
C ILE A 419 6.34 -13.95 27.85
N ASP A 420 6.41 -15.16 28.42
CA ASP A 420 7.06 -16.29 27.78
C ASP A 420 6.44 -16.57 26.40
N ALA A 421 5.10 -16.55 26.33
CA ALA A 421 4.34 -16.69 25.10
C ALA A 421 4.56 -15.51 24.13
N ALA A 422 4.56 -14.26 24.60
CA ALA A 422 4.84 -13.09 23.76
C ALA A 422 6.24 -13.14 23.12
N VAL A 423 7.27 -13.53 23.89
CA VAL A 423 8.64 -13.71 23.39
C VAL A 423 8.70 -14.80 22.31
N ALA A 424 8.05 -15.94 22.52
CA ALA A 424 8.00 -17.01 21.51
C ALA A 424 7.28 -16.57 20.22
N VAL A 425 6.19 -15.79 20.34
CA VAL A 425 5.49 -15.17 19.19
C VAL A 425 6.42 -14.20 18.44
N SER A 426 7.17 -13.34 19.16
CA SER A 426 8.09 -12.36 18.54
C SER A 426 9.14 -13.02 17.66
N PHE A 427 9.85 -14.02 18.18
CA PHE A 427 10.89 -14.72 17.42
C PHE A 427 10.30 -15.57 16.29
N ALA A 428 9.12 -16.17 16.48
CA ALA A 428 8.46 -16.93 15.42
C ALA A 428 8.01 -16.02 14.27
N LEU A 429 7.40 -14.85 14.54
CA LEU A 429 7.06 -13.85 13.51
C LEU A 429 8.32 -13.38 12.77
N GLY A 430 9.43 -13.20 13.47
CA GLY A 430 10.73 -12.85 12.88
C GLY A 430 11.36 -13.91 11.96
N VAL A 431 10.73 -15.09 11.83
CA VAL A 431 11.09 -16.13 10.86
C VAL A 431 10.07 -16.22 9.72
N VAL A 432 8.77 -16.10 10.02
CA VAL A 432 7.66 -16.43 9.09
C VAL A 432 6.95 -15.22 8.46
N GLU A 433 7.15 -14.01 8.99
CA GLU A 433 6.90 -12.73 8.31
C GLU A 433 8.23 -11.93 8.26
N PRO A 434 9.29 -12.47 7.64
CA PRO A 434 10.63 -11.86 7.65
C PRO A 434 10.66 -10.51 6.91
N ASP A 435 9.68 -10.28 6.04
CA ASP A 435 9.44 -9.05 5.30
C ASP A 435 8.75 -7.95 6.13
N ALA A 436 8.27 -8.28 7.33
CA ALA A 436 7.52 -7.37 8.19
C ALA A 436 8.15 -7.17 9.58
N SER A 437 8.89 -8.15 10.12
CA SER A 437 9.64 -8.00 11.38
C SER A 437 10.78 -9.01 11.49
N GLY A 438 11.69 -8.79 12.44
CA GLY A 438 12.77 -9.74 12.71
C GLY A 438 13.67 -9.34 13.87
N ILE A 439 14.73 -10.13 14.07
CA ILE A 439 15.80 -9.82 15.02
C ILE A 439 16.60 -8.56 14.62
N GLY A 440 16.65 -8.24 13.32
CA GLY A 440 17.13 -6.96 12.78
C GLY A 440 16.15 -5.79 12.88
N GLY A 441 15.04 -5.94 13.62
CA GLY A 441 13.96 -4.96 13.76
C GLY A 441 13.91 -4.22 15.10
N TYR A 442 12.78 -3.55 15.34
CA TYR A 442 12.53 -2.71 16.52
C TYR A 442 11.03 -2.63 16.86
N GLY A 443 10.66 -2.00 17.97
CA GLY A 443 9.25 -1.80 18.36
C GLY A 443 9.02 -1.47 19.83
N GLU A 444 7.78 -1.65 20.28
CA GLU A 444 7.36 -1.48 21.69
C GLU A 444 6.39 -2.58 22.15
N MET A 445 6.45 -2.90 23.45
CA MET A 445 5.62 -3.91 24.12
C MET A 445 4.96 -3.30 25.37
N VAL A 446 3.64 -3.15 25.38
CA VAL A 446 2.87 -2.75 26.57
C VAL A 446 2.52 -4.00 27.38
N ILE A 447 2.76 -3.97 28.68
CA ILE A 447 2.60 -5.08 29.62
C ILE A 447 1.67 -4.66 30.76
N ASN A 448 0.69 -5.51 31.08
CA ASN A 448 -0.04 -5.47 32.34
C ASN A 448 -0.04 -6.86 32.99
N LEU A 449 0.46 -6.97 34.21
CA LEU A 449 0.43 -8.19 35.00
C LEU A 449 -0.42 -8.04 36.26
N LYS A 450 -1.05 -9.14 36.67
CA LYS A 450 -1.84 -9.27 37.89
C LYS A 450 -1.01 -8.88 39.11
N GLY A 451 -1.45 -7.83 39.81
CA GLY A 451 -0.76 -7.30 40.99
C GLY A 451 0.15 -6.09 40.73
N GLN A 452 0.40 -5.72 39.46
CA GLN A 452 0.97 -4.40 39.15
C GLN A 452 -0.11 -3.32 39.37
N ALA A 453 0.29 -2.17 39.93
CA ALA A 453 -0.62 -1.02 40.10
C ALA A 453 -0.87 -0.27 38.78
N ASN A 454 0.15 -0.18 37.94
CA ASN A 454 0.14 0.42 36.60
C ASN A 454 0.76 -0.55 35.58
N PRO A 455 0.36 -0.48 34.30
CA PRO A 455 1.09 -1.14 33.22
C PRO A 455 2.48 -0.53 33.05
N THR A 456 3.38 -1.31 32.48
CA THR A 456 4.74 -0.92 32.11
C THR A 456 4.96 -1.17 30.61
N LEU A 457 5.94 -0.51 30.00
CA LEU A 457 6.26 -0.64 28.59
C LEU A 457 7.74 -1.00 28.41
N ILE A 458 8.04 -1.97 27.55
CA ILE A 458 9.40 -2.23 27.08
C ILE A 458 9.59 -1.58 25.72
N GLU A 459 10.50 -0.61 25.68
CA GLU A 459 10.84 0.22 24.51
C GLU A 459 12.13 -0.31 23.89
N PHE A 460 12.03 -0.81 22.66
CA PHE A 460 13.13 -1.44 21.94
C PHE A 460 13.28 -0.82 20.53
N MET A 461 13.30 0.51 20.48
CA MET A 461 13.44 1.29 19.25
C MET A 461 14.87 1.19 18.68
N SER A 462 15.00 1.29 17.35
CA SER A 462 16.30 1.26 16.68
C SER A 462 17.11 2.52 16.98
N ARG A 463 18.45 2.42 16.98
CA ARG A 463 19.36 3.54 17.27
C ARG A 463 20.33 3.83 16.13
N VAL A 464 20.60 5.11 15.90
CA VAL A 464 21.68 5.57 14.99
C VAL A 464 23.04 5.06 15.51
N PRO A 465 23.90 4.45 14.68
CA PRO A 465 25.28 4.13 15.05
C PRO A 465 26.10 5.36 15.47
N GLU A 466 27.23 5.16 16.17
CA GLU A 466 28.17 6.24 16.53
C GLU A 466 28.62 7.07 15.30
N GLU A 467 28.91 6.40 14.19
CA GLU A 467 29.28 7.02 12.91
C GLU A 467 28.07 7.26 11.98
N GLY A 468 26.84 7.02 12.44
CA GLY A 468 25.60 7.17 11.64
C GLY A 468 25.02 8.58 11.62
N GLY A 469 25.61 9.52 12.33
CA GLY A 469 25.11 10.90 12.46
C GLY A 469 25.25 11.76 11.19
N LEU A 470 24.59 12.91 11.19
CA LEU A 470 24.51 13.86 10.06
C LEU A 470 25.86 14.16 9.37
N ASN A 471 26.93 14.31 10.14
CA ASN A 471 28.27 14.64 9.64
C ASN A 471 28.90 13.56 8.75
N ASN A 472 28.38 12.33 8.73
CA ASN A 472 28.93 11.26 7.89
C ASN A 472 28.28 11.24 6.49
N THR A 473 28.82 12.04 5.58
CA THR A 473 28.38 12.10 4.18
C THR A 473 28.81 10.88 3.34
N SER A 474 29.69 10.00 3.83
CA SER A 474 30.08 8.76 3.10
C SER A 474 28.96 7.72 2.99
N LEU A 475 27.86 7.93 3.72
CA LEU A 475 26.62 7.16 3.63
C LEU A 475 25.76 7.56 2.43
N LEU A 476 26.13 8.62 1.71
CA LEU A 476 25.36 9.21 0.61
C LEU A 476 26.03 8.92 -0.75
N VAL A 477 25.22 8.52 -1.72
CA VAL A 477 25.58 8.41 -3.13
C VAL A 477 24.99 9.61 -3.86
N ASN A 478 25.83 10.41 -4.54
CA ASN A 478 25.41 11.66 -5.20
C ASN A 478 24.66 12.65 -4.28
N GLY A 479 24.97 12.66 -2.99
CA GLY A 479 24.29 13.48 -1.98
C GLY A 479 22.96 12.92 -1.46
N ARG A 480 22.58 11.70 -1.87
CA ARG A 480 21.34 11.05 -1.45
C ARG A 480 21.57 9.65 -0.86
N TYR A 481 20.65 9.19 -0.02
CA TYR A 481 20.68 7.81 0.46
C TYR A 481 20.37 6.82 -0.68
N PRO A 482 21.01 5.63 -0.69
CA PRO A 482 20.51 4.50 -1.47
C PRO A 482 19.03 4.24 -1.14
N SER A 483 18.23 3.86 -2.12
CA SER A 483 16.83 3.49 -1.88
C SER A 483 16.69 2.13 -1.18
N ASP A 484 17.75 1.32 -1.12
CA ASP A 484 17.78 0.01 -0.49
C ASP A 484 19.16 -0.34 0.10
N GLY A 485 19.22 -1.42 0.89
CA GLY A 485 20.46 -2.13 1.14
C GLY A 485 21.16 -1.90 2.49
N PRO A 486 22.37 -2.46 2.65
CA PRO A 486 23.08 -2.53 3.93
C PRO A 486 23.39 -1.16 4.54
N VAL A 487 23.53 -0.10 3.74
CA VAL A 487 23.82 1.26 4.21
C VAL A 487 22.77 1.74 5.20
N LEU A 488 21.49 1.40 5.02
CA LEU A 488 20.34 1.97 5.73
C LEU A 488 20.11 1.42 7.15
N VAL A 489 20.95 0.48 7.61
CA VAL A 489 20.72 -0.28 8.85
C VAL A 489 21.09 0.54 10.10
N ASN A 490 20.09 0.75 10.96
CA ASN A 490 20.28 1.16 12.36
C ASN A 490 20.48 -0.05 13.29
N VAL A 491 21.03 0.21 14.48
CA VAL A 491 21.19 -0.79 15.55
C VAL A 491 19.81 -1.27 16.01
N PRO A 492 19.48 -2.58 15.91
CA PRO A 492 18.14 -3.10 16.14
C PRO A 492 17.87 -3.43 17.62
N GLY A 493 16.60 -3.44 18.01
CA GLY A 493 16.18 -3.60 19.41
C GLY A 493 15.49 -4.91 19.77
N THR A 494 14.89 -5.65 18.80
CA THR A 494 13.99 -6.78 19.09
C THR A 494 14.57 -7.79 20.08
N VAL A 495 15.83 -8.22 19.87
CA VAL A 495 16.47 -9.25 20.72
C VAL A 495 16.64 -8.76 22.16
N ALA A 496 17.09 -7.51 22.37
CA ALA A 496 17.24 -6.93 23.70
C ALA A 496 15.89 -6.67 24.38
N GLY A 497 14.87 -6.24 23.63
CA GLY A 497 13.51 -6.03 24.15
C GLY A 497 12.90 -7.33 24.68
N MET A 498 12.93 -8.40 23.86
CA MET A 498 12.40 -9.71 24.27
C MET A 498 13.20 -10.32 25.43
N TYR A 499 14.53 -10.15 25.43
CA TYR A 499 15.38 -10.66 26.51
C TYR A 499 15.13 -9.93 27.83
N LEU A 500 15.00 -8.59 27.80
CA LEU A 500 14.65 -7.79 28.97
C LEU A 500 13.26 -8.16 29.51
N ALA A 501 12.27 -8.33 28.64
CA ALA A 501 10.92 -8.75 29.02
C ALA A 501 10.93 -10.11 29.73
N TRP A 502 11.59 -11.13 29.18
CA TRP A 502 11.76 -12.43 29.85
C TRP A 502 12.55 -12.33 31.15
N GLN A 503 13.67 -11.59 31.17
CA GLN A 503 14.52 -11.42 32.34
C GLN A 503 13.82 -10.71 33.50
N ARG A 504 12.87 -9.80 33.23
CA ARG A 504 12.05 -9.12 34.25
C ARG A 504 10.81 -9.94 34.63
N TYR A 505 10.06 -10.41 33.64
CA TYR A 505 8.65 -10.80 33.80
C TYR A 505 8.31 -12.23 33.32
N GLY A 506 9.24 -12.98 32.74
CA GLY A 506 9.03 -14.38 32.36
C GLY A 506 8.72 -15.27 33.57
N SER A 507 7.98 -16.37 33.37
CA SER A 507 7.43 -17.18 34.49
C SER A 507 8.46 -17.90 35.36
N ARG A 508 9.73 -17.90 34.96
CA ARG A 508 10.84 -18.70 35.52
C ARG A 508 10.68 -20.22 35.39
N LYS A 509 9.60 -20.71 34.77
CA LYS A 509 9.37 -22.13 34.49
C LYS A 509 9.99 -22.57 33.15
N LEU A 510 10.11 -21.63 32.21
CA LEU A 510 10.67 -21.86 30.88
C LEU A 510 12.01 -21.12 30.75
N THR A 511 13.00 -21.84 30.23
CA THR A 511 14.31 -21.28 29.89
C THR A 511 14.23 -20.45 28.61
N TRP A 512 15.13 -19.47 28.46
CA TRP A 512 15.24 -18.65 27.25
C TRP A 512 15.31 -19.49 25.96
N ALA A 513 16.08 -20.58 25.96
CA ALA A 513 16.20 -21.49 24.83
C ALA A 513 14.89 -22.18 24.45
N GLN A 514 14.00 -22.49 25.40
CA GLN A 514 12.67 -23.03 25.11
C GLN A 514 11.78 -22.01 24.39
N LEU A 515 11.92 -20.72 24.68
CA LEU A 515 11.12 -19.67 24.03
C LEU A 515 11.52 -19.47 22.57
N LEU A 516 12.80 -19.66 22.24
CA LEU A 516 13.30 -19.57 20.86
C LEU A 516 13.13 -20.88 20.06
N ALA A 517 12.93 -22.03 20.73
CA ALA A 517 12.83 -23.33 20.07
C ALA A 517 11.77 -23.41 18.94
N PRO A 518 10.57 -22.81 19.04
CA PRO A 518 9.61 -22.80 17.92
C PRO A 518 10.14 -22.06 16.69
N ALA A 519 10.84 -20.94 16.88
CA ALA A 519 11.44 -20.16 15.80
C ALA A 519 12.62 -20.89 15.15
N ILE A 520 13.49 -21.52 15.95
CA ILE A 520 14.61 -22.35 15.45
C ILE A 520 14.10 -23.50 14.57
N ARG A 521 13.05 -24.21 15.01
CA ARG A 521 12.40 -25.27 14.21
C ARG A 521 11.82 -24.71 12.91
N ALA A 522 11.06 -23.61 12.97
CA ALA A 522 10.48 -22.98 11.78
C ALA A 522 11.54 -22.52 10.76
N ALA A 523 12.68 -22.00 11.22
CA ALA A 523 13.77 -21.54 10.37
C ALA A 523 14.51 -22.72 9.71
N ARG A 524 14.90 -23.74 10.50
CA ARG A 524 15.68 -24.89 10.02
C ARG A 524 14.85 -25.87 9.19
N ASP A 525 13.72 -26.29 9.73
CA ASP A 525 12.93 -27.40 9.20
C ASP A 525 12.03 -26.91 8.05
N GLY A 526 11.59 -25.66 8.14
CA GLY A 526 10.97 -24.85 7.09
C GLY A 526 9.54 -24.40 7.40
N TYR A 527 9.07 -23.37 6.70
CA TYR A 527 7.70 -22.86 6.79
C TYR A 527 7.11 -22.57 5.41
N ALA A 528 5.78 -22.57 5.31
CA ALA A 528 5.06 -22.24 4.08
C ALA A 528 4.97 -20.71 3.91
N VAL A 529 5.34 -20.21 2.73
CA VAL A 529 5.20 -18.81 2.32
C VAL A 529 3.72 -18.41 2.39
N SER A 530 3.43 -17.33 3.11
CA SER A 530 2.09 -16.73 3.18
C SER A 530 1.78 -15.92 1.93
N ASP A 531 0.50 -15.64 1.66
CA ASP A 531 0.09 -14.73 0.58
C ASP A 531 0.77 -13.36 0.67
N GLY A 532 1.05 -12.89 1.90
CA GLY A 532 1.76 -11.65 2.18
C GLY A 532 3.19 -11.68 1.69
N LEU A 533 4.01 -12.58 2.23
CA LEU A 533 5.40 -12.73 1.80
C LEU A 533 5.49 -12.99 0.29
N ALA A 534 4.59 -13.81 -0.28
CA ALA A 534 4.54 -14.07 -1.72
C ALA A 534 4.38 -12.80 -2.57
N THR A 535 3.65 -11.79 -2.09
CA THR A 535 3.45 -10.54 -2.84
C THR A 535 4.45 -9.46 -2.47
N THR A 536 4.93 -9.38 -1.23
CA THR A 536 6.12 -8.58 -0.90
C THR A 536 7.29 -8.96 -1.82
N LEU A 537 7.48 -10.27 -2.09
CA LEU A 537 8.49 -10.78 -3.03
C LEU A 537 8.16 -10.55 -4.51
N ALA A 538 6.89 -10.36 -4.88
CA ALA A 538 6.47 -10.10 -6.26
C ALA A 538 6.53 -8.61 -6.62
N THR A 539 6.01 -7.74 -5.74
CA THR A 539 6.04 -6.28 -5.85
C THR A 539 7.48 -5.77 -5.73
N GLU A 540 8.18 -6.10 -4.63
CA GLU A 540 9.53 -5.60 -4.35
C GLU A 540 10.63 -6.46 -5.01
N ARG A 541 10.29 -7.16 -6.09
CA ARG A 541 11.17 -8.13 -6.79
C ARG A 541 12.49 -7.50 -7.21
N GLU A 542 12.48 -6.26 -7.71
CA GLU A 542 13.68 -5.56 -8.14
C GLU A 542 14.59 -5.19 -6.96
N HIS A 543 14.02 -4.95 -5.77
CA HIS A 543 14.79 -4.64 -4.57
C HIS A 543 15.44 -5.89 -3.96
N PHE A 544 14.69 -6.99 -3.81
CA PHE A 544 15.27 -8.23 -3.29
C PHE A 544 16.27 -8.90 -4.25
N THR A 545 16.03 -8.89 -5.58
CA THR A 545 16.88 -9.65 -6.52
C THR A 545 18.25 -9.03 -6.79
N LYS A 546 18.47 -7.75 -6.42
CA LYS A 546 19.80 -7.11 -6.40
C LYS A 546 20.79 -7.88 -5.53
N TYR A 547 20.35 -8.39 -4.38
CA TYR A 547 21.22 -8.92 -3.35
C TYR A 547 21.29 -10.44 -3.34
N GLU A 548 22.50 -10.99 -3.22
CA GLU A 548 22.75 -12.42 -3.32
C GLU A 548 22.01 -13.24 -2.24
N GLY A 549 22.13 -12.88 -0.96
CA GLY A 549 21.47 -13.60 0.13
C GLY A 549 19.94 -13.59 0.01
N SER A 550 19.37 -12.43 -0.32
CA SER A 550 17.93 -12.25 -0.51
C SER A 550 17.41 -13.03 -1.72
N ARG A 551 18.16 -13.01 -2.84
CA ARG A 551 17.87 -13.81 -4.03
C ARG A 551 17.99 -15.31 -3.76
N ALA A 552 18.97 -15.75 -2.98
CA ALA A 552 19.14 -17.17 -2.62
C ALA A 552 18.06 -17.69 -1.67
N LEU A 553 17.57 -16.85 -0.75
CA LEU A 553 16.55 -17.24 0.24
C LEU A 553 15.13 -17.22 -0.33
N PHE A 554 14.81 -16.25 -1.20
CA PHE A 554 13.43 -15.94 -1.61
C PHE A 554 13.12 -16.12 -3.10
N PHE A 555 14.08 -16.55 -3.93
CA PHE A 555 13.88 -16.73 -5.37
C PHE A 555 14.40 -18.10 -5.86
N ARG A 556 13.68 -18.69 -6.83
CA ARG A 556 14.08 -19.90 -7.56
C ARG A 556 14.05 -19.62 -9.05
N ASP A 557 15.13 -19.92 -9.77
CA ASP A 557 15.29 -19.61 -11.19
C ASP A 557 14.96 -18.15 -11.56
N GLY A 558 15.27 -17.21 -10.65
CA GLY A 558 14.97 -15.78 -10.79
C GLY A 558 13.49 -15.37 -10.57
N LYS A 559 12.61 -16.31 -10.23
CA LYS A 559 11.20 -16.07 -9.87
C LYS A 559 11.04 -15.98 -8.34
N PRO A 560 10.16 -15.11 -7.82
CA PRO A 560 9.84 -15.11 -6.39
C PRO A 560 9.15 -16.42 -5.99
N LEU A 561 9.31 -16.81 -4.72
CA LEU A 561 8.48 -17.87 -4.12
C LEU A 561 7.02 -17.41 -4.02
N VAL A 562 6.08 -18.34 -4.20
CA VAL A 562 4.64 -18.06 -4.19
C VAL A 562 3.97 -18.66 -2.95
N ALA A 563 2.72 -18.28 -2.67
CA ALA A 563 1.98 -18.79 -1.52
C ALA A 563 1.95 -20.34 -1.50
N GLY A 564 2.33 -20.93 -0.37
CA GLY A 564 2.47 -22.39 -0.22
C GLY A 564 3.85 -22.97 -0.55
N ASP A 565 4.78 -22.22 -1.16
CA ASP A 565 6.18 -22.64 -1.26
C ASP A 565 6.81 -22.82 0.13
N THR A 566 7.78 -23.71 0.27
CA THR A 566 8.55 -23.84 1.53
C THR A 566 9.83 -22.99 1.51
N VAL A 567 9.98 -22.08 2.48
CA VAL A 567 11.25 -21.44 2.81
C VAL A 567 11.98 -22.28 3.86
N ARG A 568 13.30 -22.39 3.73
CA ARG A 568 14.22 -22.91 4.77
C ARG A 568 15.38 -21.94 4.92
N ASN A 569 15.80 -21.72 6.17
CA ASN A 569 16.76 -20.70 6.55
C ASN A 569 17.68 -21.23 7.67
N PRO A 570 18.62 -22.14 7.35
CA PRO A 570 19.53 -22.72 8.34
C PRO A 570 20.48 -21.67 8.95
N ASP A 571 20.83 -20.62 8.20
CA ASP A 571 21.64 -19.50 8.68
C ASP A 571 20.96 -18.77 9.84
N LEU A 572 19.67 -18.41 9.68
CA LEU A 572 18.88 -17.79 10.75
C LEU A 572 18.64 -18.76 11.91
N ALA A 573 18.47 -20.06 11.64
CA ALA A 573 18.37 -21.06 12.71
C ALA A 573 19.65 -21.08 13.56
N TRP A 574 20.83 -21.05 12.95
CA TRP A 574 22.11 -20.96 13.66
C TRP A 574 22.25 -19.66 14.47
N VAL A 575 21.84 -18.50 13.93
CA VAL A 575 21.81 -17.23 14.67
C VAL A 575 20.87 -17.32 15.88
N LEU A 576 19.67 -17.88 15.71
CA LEU A 576 18.74 -18.10 16.82
C LEU A 576 19.28 -19.09 17.87
N GLU A 577 20.05 -20.10 17.46
CA GLU A 577 20.78 -21.01 18.37
C GLU A 577 21.91 -20.28 19.14
N GLN A 578 22.58 -19.29 18.55
CA GLN A 578 23.51 -18.42 19.28
C GLN A 578 22.78 -17.57 20.33
N ILE A 579 21.62 -16.99 19.98
CA ILE A 579 20.79 -16.21 20.91
C ILE A 579 20.25 -17.10 22.03
N ALA A 580 19.78 -18.30 21.71
CA ALA A 580 19.23 -19.25 22.68
C ALA A 580 20.28 -19.73 23.71
N SER A 581 21.53 -19.90 23.28
CA SER A 581 22.63 -20.39 24.13
C SER A 581 23.36 -19.29 24.91
N LYS A 582 23.44 -18.05 24.40
CA LYS A 582 24.22 -16.94 24.96
C LYS A 582 23.35 -15.76 25.46
N GLY A 583 22.03 -15.87 25.38
CA GLY A 583 21.13 -14.74 25.64
C GLY A 583 21.24 -13.65 24.57
N ALA A 584 20.88 -12.41 24.89
CA ALA A 584 21.03 -11.28 23.97
C ALA A 584 22.48 -11.07 23.48
N ASP A 585 23.48 -11.41 24.30
CA ASP A 585 24.90 -11.36 23.92
C ASP A 585 25.24 -12.30 22.75
N GLY A 586 24.42 -13.32 22.46
CA GLY A 586 24.53 -14.15 21.26
C GLY A 586 24.22 -13.44 19.94
N PHE A 587 23.66 -12.24 19.99
CA PHE A 587 23.41 -11.36 18.83
C PHE A 587 24.26 -10.09 18.88
N TYR A 588 24.32 -9.43 20.03
CA TYR A 588 25.00 -8.13 20.18
C TYR A 588 26.52 -8.22 20.38
N LYS A 589 27.08 -9.43 20.60
CA LYS A 589 28.52 -9.65 20.83
C LYS A 589 29.01 -10.93 20.14
N GLY A 590 30.33 -11.09 20.07
CA GLY A 590 30.97 -12.28 19.50
C GLY A 590 30.65 -12.50 18.03
N GLU A 591 30.73 -13.77 17.61
CA GLU A 591 30.76 -14.16 16.20
C GLU A 591 29.60 -13.64 15.32
N VAL A 592 28.36 -13.56 15.84
CA VAL A 592 27.22 -13.00 15.07
C VAL A 592 27.44 -11.51 14.81
N ALA A 593 27.74 -10.74 15.86
CA ALA A 593 28.02 -9.31 15.77
C ALA A 593 29.25 -9.01 14.88
N GLU A 594 30.31 -9.80 15.02
CA GLU A 594 31.56 -9.67 14.26
C GLU A 594 31.35 -9.95 12.77
N ARG A 595 30.65 -11.05 12.43
CA ARG A 595 30.28 -11.37 11.04
C ARG A 595 29.40 -10.28 10.44
N TRP A 596 28.38 -9.84 11.17
CA TRP A 596 27.39 -8.88 10.67
C TRP A 596 27.99 -7.49 10.46
N VAL A 597 28.73 -6.96 11.43
CA VAL A 597 29.40 -5.65 11.30
C VAL A 597 30.46 -5.66 10.21
N LYS A 598 31.24 -6.74 10.08
CA LYS A 598 32.22 -6.89 8.98
C LYS A 598 31.54 -6.82 7.61
N ASP A 599 30.40 -7.49 7.47
CA ASP A 599 29.62 -7.56 6.24
C ASP A 599 28.96 -6.21 5.88
N LEU A 600 28.36 -5.53 6.86
CA LEU A 600 27.70 -4.23 6.71
C LEU A 600 28.71 -3.10 6.45
N ARG A 601 29.80 -2.99 7.22
CA ARG A 601 30.85 -1.98 6.98
C ARG A 601 31.54 -2.20 5.63
N GLY A 602 31.73 -3.46 5.23
CA GLY A 602 32.23 -3.82 3.90
C GLY A 602 31.32 -3.38 2.74
N LYS A 603 30.10 -2.90 3.03
CA LYS A 603 29.13 -2.36 2.06
C LYS A 603 28.64 -0.95 2.45
N GLY A 604 29.46 -0.19 3.18
CA GLY A 604 29.26 1.25 3.39
C GLY A 604 28.35 1.65 4.57
N ASN A 605 27.94 0.73 5.43
CA ASN A 605 27.19 1.09 6.65
C ASN A 605 28.10 1.59 7.79
N ALA A 606 27.55 2.45 8.65
CA ALA A 606 28.27 3.08 9.76
C ALA A 606 28.49 2.21 11.01
N MET A 607 27.79 1.07 11.16
CA MET A 607 27.75 0.33 12.42
C MET A 607 29.12 -0.24 12.85
N LYS A 608 29.36 -0.29 14.15
CA LYS A 608 30.50 -0.95 14.80
C LYS A 608 30.01 -2.08 15.73
N THR A 609 30.90 -3.00 16.08
CA THR A 609 30.66 -3.98 17.15
C THR A 609 30.45 -3.29 18.50
N SER A 610 31.03 -2.10 18.70
CA SER A 610 30.77 -1.24 19.86
C SER A 610 29.36 -0.65 19.89
N ASP A 611 28.70 -0.44 18.74
CA ASP A 611 27.32 0.05 18.71
C ASP A 611 26.34 -1.05 19.14
N LEU A 612 26.54 -2.27 18.63
CA LEU A 612 25.80 -3.46 19.06
C LEU A 612 26.00 -3.72 20.56
N ALA A 613 27.25 -3.75 21.03
CA ALA A 613 27.58 -4.03 22.43
C ALA A 613 27.13 -2.93 23.42
N ARG A 614 26.77 -1.73 22.93
CA ARG A 614 26.19 -0.62 23.70
C ARG A 614 24.65 -0.52 23.58
N TYR A 615 24.00 -1.43 22.86
CA TYR A 615 22.54 -1.41 22.77
C TYR A 615 21.88 -1.91 24.06
N PHE A 616 20.75 -1.29 24.42
CA PHE A 616 19.85 -1.74 25.48
C PHE A 616 18.41 -1.36 25.16
N ALA A 617 17.46 -2.20 25.52
CA ALA A 617 16.05 -1.83 25.59
C ALA A 617 15.76 -1.09 26.91
N ASN A 618 14.75 -0.23 26.91
CA ASN A 618 14.32 0.52 28.08
C ASN A 618 13.05 -0.07 28.70
N GLU A 619 12.87 0.18 29.99
CA GLU A 619 11.55 0.17 30.63
C GLU A 619 11.02 1.61 30.68
N ARG A 620 9.75 1.81 30.36
CA ARG A 620 9.07 3.11 30.25
C ARG A 620 7.69 3.05 30.89
N GLU A 621 7.15 4.20 31.27
CA GLU A 621 5.71 4.32 31.52
C GLU A 621 4.98 4.49 30.17
N PRO A 622 3.90 3.72 29.90
CA PRO A 622 3.08 3.88 28.70
C PRO A 622 2.22 5.15 28.80
N VAL A 623 1.99 5.85 27.68
CA VAL A 623 1.11 7.02 27.68
C VAL A 623 -0.33 6.57 27.95
N CYS A 624 -0.89 6.99 29.09
CA CYS A 624 -2.23 6.66 29.54
C CYS A 624 -3.17 7.87 29.49
N GLY A 625 -4.41 7.64 29.03
CA GLY A 625 -5.52 8.59 29.08
C GLY A 625 -6.83 7.93 29.51
N THR A 626 -7.93 8.67 29.46
CA THR A 626 -9.28 8.15 29.75
C THR A 626 -10.24 8.47 28.61
N TYR A 627 -11.04 7.49 28.19
CA TYR A 627 -12.08 7.63 27.18
C TYR A 627 -13.41 7.14 27.74
N ARG A 628 -14.35 8.06 27.98
CA ARG A 628 -15.66 7.80 28.60
C ARG A 628 -15.51 7.13 29.97
N THR A 629 -15.75 5.82 30.06
CA THR A 629 -15.63 5.04 31.31
C THR A 629 -14.40 4.13 31.35
N PHE A 630 -13.53 4.23 30.34
CA PHE A 630 -12.34 3.40 30.18
C PHE A 630 -11.06 4.22 30.42
N ARG A 631 -10.03 3.55 30.95
CA ARG A 631 -8.64 4.02 30.84
C ARG A 631 -8.00 3.33 29.63
N VAL A 632 -7.17 4.03 28.87
CA VAL A 632 -6.46 3.47 27.70
C VAL A 632 -4.98 3.82 27.86
N CYS A 633 -4.09 2.84 27.72
CA CYS A 633 -2.64 3.03 27.81
C CYS A 633 -1.94 2.43 26.58
N SER A 634 -1.00 3.17 26.00
CA SER A 634 -0.43 2.89 24.67
C SER A 634 1.09 3.16 24.63
N SER A 635 1.65 3.52 23.47
CA SER A 635 3.10 3.74 23.24
C SER A 635 3.76 4.76 24.19
N SER A 636 5.09 4.83 24.19
CA SER A 636 5.86 5.82 24.96
C SER A 636 6.85 6.60 24.07
N PRO A 637 7.18 7.87 24.38
CA PRO A 637 8.27 8.60 23.74
C PRO A 637 9.58 7.76 23.65
N PRO A 638 10.18 7.60 22.46
CA PRO A 638 10.08 8.46 21.28
C PRO A 638 8.89 8.20 20.34
N VAL A 639 8.01 7.25 20.64
CA VAL A 639 6.85 6.90 19.82
C VAL A 639 5.66 7.81 20.14
N SER A 640 5.16 8.58 19.16
CA SER A 640 4.04 9.52 19.33
C SER A 640 2.66 8.84 19.40
N GLY A 641 2.54 7.65 18.81
CA GLY A 641 1.26 7.01 18.47
C GLY A 641 0.27 6.91 19.63
N GLY A 642 0.75 6.67 20.85
CA GLY A 642 -0.03 6.62 22.08
C GLY A 642 -0.52 7.98 22.58
N ALA A 643 0.30 9.03 22.48
CA ALA A 643 -0.12 10.40 22.79
C ALA A 643 -1.15 10.89 21.76
N ASP A 644 -0.87 10.66 20.47
CA ASP A 644 -1.79 11.01 19.38
C ASP A 644 -3.12 10.24 19.50
N LEU A 645 -3.10 8.96 19.91
CA LEU A 645 -4.29 8.15 20.15
C LEU A 645 -5.11 8.66 21.35
N VAL A 646 -4.47 8.99 22.47
CA VAL A 646 -5.17 9.57 23.63
C VAL A 646 -5.81 10.91 23.27
N ALA A 647 -5.12 11.77 22.52
CA ALA A 647 -5.66 13.04 22.02
C ALA A 647 -6.90 12.84 21.13
N ARG A 648 -6.85 11.92 20.15
CA ARG A 648 -7.99 11.55 19.28
C ARG A 648 -9.19 11.06 20.09
N LEU A 649 -8.95 10.28 21.14
CA LEU A 649 -10.01 9.79 22.03
C LEU A 649 -10.60 10.91 22.90
N ASN A 650 -9.79 11.79 23.50
CA ASN A 650 -10.26 12.96 24.26
C ASN A 650 -11.13 13.91 23.41
N LEU A 651 -10.80 14.05 22.11
CA LEU A 651 -11.57 14.82 21.13
C LEU A 651 -12.89 14.12 20.80
N LEU A 652 -12.87 12.84 20.43
CA LEU A 652 -14.09 12.10 20.10
C LEU A 652 -15.05 11.92 21.30
N GLU A 653 -14.53 11.96 22.53
CA GLU A 653 -15.35 11.89 23.75
C GLU A 653 -16.38 13.02 23.83
N GLN A 654 -16.07 14.19 23.27
CA GLN A 654 -16.99 15.34 23.20
C GLN A 654 -18.23 15.03 22.34
N TYR A 655 -18.12 14.10 21.37
CA TYR A 655 -19.26 13.58 20.63
C TYR A 655 -20.03 12.56 21.49
N ARG A 656 -21.31 12.86 21.73
CA ARG A 656 -22.19 12.06 22.59
C ARG A 656 -22.93 10.98 21.78
N ALA A 657 -23.05 9.79 22.35
CA ALA A 657 -23.77 8.64 21.78
C ALA A 657 -23.34 8.27 20.32
N PRO A 658 -22.05 7.96 20.08
CA PRO A 658 -21.60 7.45 18.78
C PRO A 658 -22.35 6.16 18.40
N LYS A 659 -22.74 6.04 17.12
CA LYS A 659 -23.20 4.78 16.52
C LYS A 659 -22.09 4.17 15.66
N ARG A 660 -22.30 2.99 15.07
CA ARG A 660 -21.33 2.39 14.13
C ARG A 660 -21.01 3.37 12.99
N TYR A 661 -19.75 3.79 12.87
CA TYR A 661 -19.32 4.76 11.86
C TYR A 661 -19.55 4.27 10.41
N THR A 662 -19.67 2.96 10.21
CA THR A 662 -20.04 2.32 8.94
C THR A 662 -21.46 2.68 8.49
N ASP A 663 -22.37 2.95 9.41
CA ASP A 663 -23.81 3.10 9.15
C ASP A 663 -24.34 4.50 9.52
N ASP A 664 -23.59 5.26 10.31
CA ASP A 664 -23.94 6.60 10.81
C ASP A 664 -22.92 7.67 10.41
N ALA A 665 -23.33 8.56 9.51
CA ALA A 665 -22.49 9.61 8.95
C ALA A 665 -22.07 10.68 9.95
N GLY A 666 -22.91 10.94 10.96
CA GLY A 666 -22.59 11.91 12.02
C GLY A 666 -21.42 11.43 12.88
N THR A 667 -21.42 10.13 13.21
CA THR A 667 -20.33 9.51 13.96
C THR A 667 -19.06 9.43 13.14
N LEU A 668 -19.12 9.01 11.86
CA LEU A 668 -17.92 9.00 11.01
C LEU A 668 -17.33 10.41 10.86
N HIS A 669 -18.16 11.43 10.64
CA HIS A 669 -17.72 12.83 10.59
C HIS A 669 -17.04 13.29 11.89
N ALA A 670 -17.60 12.93 13.05
CA ALA A 670 -17.01 13.24 14.35
C ALA A 670 -15.67 12.52 14.57
N THR A 671 -15.57 11.25 14.20
CA THR A 671 -14.35 10.43 14.27
C THR A 671 -13.25 10.97 13.35
N LEU A 672 -13.59 11.39 12.13
CA LEU A 672 -12.66 12.08 11.22
C LEU A 672 -12.23 13.45 11.78
N SER A 673 -13.17 14.22 12.33
CA SER A 673 -12.86 15.54 12.91
C SER A 673 -11.94 15.44 14.13
N ALA A 674 -12.11 14.42 14.97
CA ALA A 674 -11.21 14.14 16.08
C ALA A 674 -9.78 13.80 15.60
N TRP A 675 -9.65 13.13 14.45
CA TRP A 675 -8.35 12.89 13.82
C TRP A 675 -7.68 14.19 13.38
N PHE A 676 -8.38 15.05 12.63
CA PHE A 676 -7.81 16.30 12.12
C PHE A 676 -7.58 17.38 13.19
N LEU A 677 -8.34 17.36 14.29
CA LEU A 677 -8.17 18.29 15.42
C LEU A 677 -7.11 17.85 16.44
N THR A 678 -6.46 16.70 16.24
CA THR A 678 -5.35 16.24 17.11
C THR A 678 -4.24 17.30 17.18
N PRO A 679 -3.66 17.63 18.35
CA PRO A 679 -2.50 18.51 18.46
C PRO A 679 -1.27 17.95 17.73
N SER A 680 -0.36 18.79 17.29
CA SER A 680 0.91 18.32 16.70
C SER A 680 1.85 17.78 17.77
N SER A 681 2.45 16.62 17.51
CA SER A 681 3.53 16.02 18.32
C SER A 681 4.94 16.46 17.88
N ARG A 682 5.08 17.16 16.74
CA ARG A 682 6.35 17.71 16.27
C ARG A 682 6.88 18.77 17.24
N GLY A 683 8.19 18.73 17.52
CA GLY A 683 8.84 19.65 18.46
C GLY A 683 8.51 19.38 19.94
N LYS A 684 7.83 18.25 20.22
CA LYS A 684 7.35 17.87 21.56
C LYS A 684 7.65 16.43 21.94
N ILE A 685 7.71 15.52 20.95
CA ILE A 685 8.07 14.10 21.13
C ILE A 685 9.30 13.78 20.28
N ALA A 686 10.32 13.19 20.91
CA ALA A 686 11.55 12.65 20.32
C ALA A 686 12.20 11.68 21.33
N ASP A 687 13.48 11.30 21.16
CA ASP A 687 14.20 10.49 22.16
C ASP A 687 14.33 11.26 23.49
N PRO A 688 13.70 10.80 24.60
CA PRO A 688 13.80 11.44 25.92
C PRO A 688 15.20 11.40 26.53
N ALA A 689 16.16 10.68 25.93
CA ALA A 689 17.57 10.75 26.32
C ALA A 689 18.32 11.93 25.69
N LEU A 690 17.72 12.63 24.72
CA LEU A 690 18.32 13.74 23.97
C LEU A 690 17.49 15.03 24.02
N TRP A 691 16.16 14.91 24.14
CA TRP A 691 15.22 16.03 24.10
C TRP A 691 14.30 16.02 25.34
N PRO A 692 13.93 17.18 25.91
CA PRO A 692 12.82 17.24 26.85
C PRO A 692 11.51 16.88 26.12
N ILE A 693 10.55 16.29 26.82
CA ILE A 693 9.31 15.81 26.21
C ILE A 693 8.10 16.48 26.86
N ASP A 694 7.21 17.02 26.03
CA ASP A 694 5.89 17.53 26.45
C ASP A 694 4.77 16.77 25.73
N ILE A 695 4.23 15.76 26.41
CA ILE A 695 2.96 15.14 25.99
C ILE A 695 1.74 15.83 26.60
N ALA A 696 1.90 16.72 27.58
CA ALA A 696 0.78 17.30 28.33
C ALA A 696 -0.06 18.21 27.43
N THR A 697 0.57 19.04 26.58
CA THR A 697 -0.15 19.85 25.57
C THR A 697 -0.77 19.03 24.42
N ILE A 698 -0.67 17.70 24.46
CA ILE A 698 -1.25 16.76 23.49
C ILE A 698 -2.38 15.94 24.15
N VAL A 699 -2.12 15.36 25.32
CA VAL A 699 -3.03 14.41 26.00
C VAL A 699 -4.01 15.03 27.01
N ASP A 700 -3.95 16.35 27.22
CA ASP A 700 -4.88 17.06 28.09
C ASP A 700 -6.32 17.12 27.52
N LYS A 701 -7.30 17.10 28.43
CA LYS A 701 -8.73 17.15 28.10
C LYS A 701 -9.26 18.55 27.88
N ASP A 702 -8.70 19.59 28.49
CA ASP A 702 -9.15 20.95 28.24
C ASP A 702 -8.64 21.47 26.88
N THR A 703 -7.44 21.07 26.48
CA THR A 703 -6.89 21.23 25.13
C THR A 703 -7.78 20.57 24.07
N ALA A 704 -8.22 19.33 24.32
CA ALA A 704 -9.20 18.66 23.46
C ALA A 704 -10.56 19.38 23.44
N ARG A 705 -11.08 19.80 24.61
CA ARG A 705 -12.33 20.57 24.75
C ARG A 705 -12.30 21.89 23.97
N VAL A 706 -11.17 22.58 23.99
CA VAL A 706 -10.94 23.81 23.22
C VAL A 706 -10.87 23.52 21.73
N ARG A 707 -10.02 22.59 21.27
CA ARG A 707 -9.88 22.29 19.84
C ARG A 707 -11.17 21.71 19.23
N TRP A 708 -12.00 21.00 20.01
CA TRP A 708 -13.33 20.54 19.59
C TRP A 708 -14.33 21.67 19.27
N GLN A 709 -14.10 22.91 19.71
CA GLN A 709 -14.94 24.06 19.32
C GLN A 709 -14.91 24.34 17.79
N CYS A 710 -13.93 23.78 17.08
CA CYS A 710 -13.85 23.83 15.62
C CYS A 710 -14.68 22.75 14.90
N PHE A 711 -15.38 21.86 15.61
CA PHE A 711 -16.24 20.85 14.99
C PHE A 711 -17.54 21.47 14.43
N ASP A 712 -17.67 21.48 13.10
CA ASP A 712 -18.89 21.88 12.37
C ASP A 712 -19.65 20.64 11.91
N ALA A 713 -20.83 20.35 12.48
CA ALA A 713 -21.65 19.20 12.10
C ALA A 713 -22.21 19.26 10.65
N THR A 714 -22.02 20.38 9.95
CA THR A 714 -22.51 20.64 8.59
C THR A 714 -21.43 20.71 7.51
N ARG A 715 -20.14 20.71 7.89
CA ARG A 715 -19.00 20.87 6.96
C ARG A 715 -17.76 20.12 7.43
N ALA A 716 -16.99 19.59 6.47
CA ALA A 716 -15.66 19.05 6.71
C ALA A 716 -14.67 20.15 7.15
N LEU A 717 -13.70 19.77 7.98
CA LEU A 717 -12.48 20.55 8.19
C LEU A 717 -11.61 20.52 6.92
N THR A 718 -10.65 21.45 6.83
CA THR A 718 -9.61 21.47 5.78
C THR A 718 -8.21 21.59 6.40
N PRO A 719 -7.12 21.24 5.69
CA PRO A 719 -5.75 21.33 6.23
C PRO A 719 -5.40 22.72 6.76
N GLN A 720 -5.81 23.76 6.04
CA GLN A 720 -5.65 25.17 6.40
C GLN A 720 -6.37 25.52 7.70
N SER A 721 -7.52 24.89 7.98
CA SER A 721 -8.32 25.16 9.19
C SER A 721 -7.75 24.56 10.48
N VAL A 722 -6.83 23.59 10.37
CA VAL A 722 -6.21 22.90 11.53
C VAL A 722 -4.69 23.13 11.66
N ARG A 723 -4.11 24.02 10.83
CA ARG A 723 -2.65 24.27 10.84
C ARG A 723 -2.18 24.99 12.10
N GLY A 724 -1.19 24.40 12.77
CA GLY A 724 -0.54 24.95 13.97
C GLY A 724 -1.28 24.64 15.28
N ASP A 725 -0.72 25.11 16.39
CA ASP A 725 -1.28 24.85 17.72
C ASP A 725 -2.53 25.71 18.01
N THR A 726 -2.55 26.96 17.56
CA THR A 726 -3.68 27.90 17.74
C THR A 726 -4.53 28.01 16.47
N LEU A 727 -5.59 27.20 16.40
CA LEU A 727 -6.42 27.04 15.19
C LEU A 727 -7.18 28.32 14.78
N PRO A 728 -7.27 28.66 13.47
CA PRO A 728 -7.98 29.85 12.98
C PRO A 728 -9.45 29.95 13.43
N CYS A 729 -10.16 28.81 13.50
CA CYS A 729 -11.54 28.72 13.99
C CYS A 729 -11.72 29.23 15.43
N LEU A 730 -10.73 29.04 16.30
CA LEU A 730 -10.78 29.53 17.69
C LEU A 730 -10.64 31.06 17.76
N LYS A 731 -9.81 31.64 16.89
CA LYS A 731 -9.64 33.11 16.78
C LYS A 731 -10.95 33.79 16.36
N ALA A 732 -11.70 33.18 15.43
CA ALA A 732 -13.01 33.65 15.00
C ALA A 732 -14.10 33.52 16.09
N SER A 733 -13.97 32.55 17.00
CA SER A 733 -14.85 32.41 18.17
C SER A 733 -14.59 33.51 19.20
N ALA A 734 -13.33 33.75 19.55
CA ALA A 734 -12.94 34.80 20.51
C ALA A 734 -13.40 36.21 20.09
N ALA A 735 -13.34 36.52 18.79
CA ALA A 735 -13.78 37.80 18.23
C ALA A 735 -15.31 38.04 18.30
N LYS A 736 -16.13 37.01 18.59
CA LYS A 736 -17.57 37.18 18.88
C LYS A 736 -17.84 37.44 20.36
N THR A 737 -16.99 36.95 21.26
CA THR A 737 -17.16 37.14 22.71
C THR A 737 -16.80 38.55 23.15
N THR A 738 -15.92 39.24 22.42
CA THR A 738 -15.49 40.62 22.73
C THR A 738 -16.44 41.71 22.23
N SER A 739 -17.51 41.39 21.50
CA SER A 739 -18.49 42.39 21.03
C SER A 739 -19.58 42.76 22.06
N SER A 740 -19.44 42.34 23.32
CA SER A 740 -20.39 42.62 24.41
C SER A 740 -19.69 43.11 25.69
N GLY A 741 -18.92 44.19 25.59
CA GLY A 741 -18.31 44.88 26.73
C GLY A 741 -17.33 45.95 26.25
N ALA A 742 -17.64 47.22 26.48
CA ALA A 742 -16.74 48.33 26.15
C ALA A 742 -15.79 48.65 27.33
N GLY A 743 -14.52 48.93 27.03
CA GLY A 743 -13.52 49.31 28.02
C GLY A 743 -12.14 49.48 27.38
N ASP A 744 -11.63 50.70 27.36
CA ASP A 744 -10.36 51.09 26.74
C ASP A 744 -9.13 50.57 27.51
N ALA A 745 -8.11 50.08 26.79
CA ALA A 745 -6.79 49.74 27.32
C ALA A 745 -5.76 49.56 26.18
N THR A 746 -4.82 50.50 26.03
CA THR A 746 -3.75 50.44 25.02
C THR A 746 -2.41 49.95 25.57
N SER A 747 -1.83 48.88 24.99
CA SER A 747 -0.36 48.68 24.93
C SER A 747 0.07 47.53 24.01
N ASP A 748 1.31 47.65 23.50
CA ASP A 748 2.19 46.63 22.89
C ASP A 748 1.57 45.50 22.04
N ALA A 749 1.30 45.81 20.76
CA ALA A 749 1.05 44.84 19.69
C ALA A 749 2.16 44.83 18.61
N THR A 750 3.41 45.13 18.99
CA THR A 750 4.52 45.38 18.03
C THR A 750 5.84 44.65 18.39
N ARG A 751 5.80 43.37 18.78
CA ARG A 751 7.04 42.61 19.06
C ARG A 751 7.05 41.08 18.87
N ASP A 752 6.27 40.52 17.94
CA ASP A 752 6.41 39.09 17.56
C ASP A 752 6.13 38.76 16.08
N ALA A 753 6.24 39.74 15.18
CA ALA A 753 5.94 39.55 13.76
C ALA A 753 7.07 38.87 12.94
N SER A 754 8.24 38.63 13.54
CA SER A 754 9.47 38.24 12.83
C SER A 754 9.90 36.77 12.96
N ASN A 755 9.30 36.00 13.87
CA ASN A 755 9.65 34.58 14.08
C ASN A 755 8.68 33.60 13.38
N ASN A 756 7.80 34.10 12.52
CA ASN A 756 6.66 33.35 11.98
C ASN A 756 7.02 32.41 10.79
N ALA A 757 8.23 31.84 10.79
CA ALA A 757 8.69 30.84 9.83
C ALA A 757 8.08 29.44 10.10
N PHE A 758 7.59 29.19 11.32
CA PHE A 758 7.09 27.89 11.78
C PHE A 758 5.63 27.57 11.36
N ALA A 759 5.15 28.18 10.27
CA ALA A 759 3.82 27.95 9.72
C ALA A 759 3.79 27.74 8.19
N THR A 760 4.94 27.57 7.53
CA THR A 760 5.08 27.54 6.06
C THR A 760 6.06 26.47 5.54
N SER A 761 5.65 25.20 5.62
CA SER A 761 6.12 24.06 4.81
C SER A 761 5.10 22.91 4.98
N LEU A 762 4.83 21.99 4.05
CA LEU A 762 4.66 22.09 2.58
C LEU A 762 5.82 22.35 1.59
N ASP A 763 7.03 22.68 2.03
CA ASP A 763 8.21 22.90 1.17
C ASP A 763 9.47 22.53 1.97
N THR A 764 9.77 21.24 2.04
CA THR A 764 11.05 20.65 2.44
C THR A 764 11.12 19.27 1.78
N ASP A 765 11.98 19.12 0.76
CA ASP A 765 11.90 18.05 -0.24
C ASP A 765 12.32 16.64 0.26
N SER A 766 11.50 16.00 1.11
CA SER A 766 11.51 14.53 1.25
C SER A 766 10.22 13.95 0.64
N PRO A 767 10.29 13.07 -0.38
CA PRO A 767 9.11 12.43 -0.95
C PRO A 767 8.39 11.51 0.04
N CYS A 768 9.05 11.16 1.16
CA CYS A 768 8.53 10.29 2.21
C CYS A 768 7.94 11.06 3.42
N GLY A 769 7.81 12.38 3.30
CA GLY A 769 7.30 13.28 4.34
C GLY A 769 8.34 13.63 5.41
N ASP A 770 8.10 14.72 6.14
CA ASP A 770 9.11 15.45 6.93
C ASP A 770 9.74 14.68 8.11
N ASP A 771 9.21 13.50 8.46
CA ASP A 771 9.81 12.60 9.46
C ASP A 771 10.92 11.70 8.84
N HIS A 772 11.19 11.86 7.54
CA HIS A 772 12.27 11.26 6.78
C HIS A 772 13.33 12.27 6.34
N ALA A 773 14.52 11.77 6.07
CA ALA A 773 15.64 12.52 5.54
C ALA A 773 15.28 13.18 4.19
N ALA A 774 15.70 14.43 3.99
CA ALA A 774 15.56 15.14 2.71
C ALA A 774 16.44 14.53 1.60
N GLU A 775 17.40 13.69 1.99
CA GLU A 775 18.28 12.93 1.11
C GLU A 775 17.64 11.62 0.57
N MET A 776 16.33 11.39 0.74
CA MET A 776 15.60 10.22 0.20
C MET A 776 14.97 10.46 -1.17
N ASP A 777 14.95 9.42 -2.02
CA ASP A 777 14.34 9.45 -3.37
C ASP A 777 13.19 8.46 -3.60
N VAL A 778 13.03 7.44 -2.76
CA VAL A 778 12.04 6.35 -2.93
C VAL A 778 11.45 5.97 -1.59
N CYS A 779 10.13 5.78 -1.55
CA CYS A 779 9.37 5.46 -0.33
C CYS A 779 8.66 4.12 -0.51
N HIS A 780 9.18 3.06 0.10
CA HIS A 780 8.61 1.71 -0.03
C HIS A 780 7.36 1.53 0.84
N ALA A 781 6.52 0.56 0.48
CA ALA A 781 5.40 0.15 1.33
C ALA A 781 5.91 -0.37 2.69
N ALA A 782 5.15 -0.18 3.78
CA ALA A 782 5.68 -0.41 5.14
C ALA A 782 5.38 -1.80 5.73
N GLY A 783 6.46 -2.52 6.04
CA GLY A 783 6.48 -3.84 6.64
C GLY A 783 6.48 -3.75 8.16
N THR A 784 5.40 -4.20 8.78
CA THR A 784 5.21 -4.23 10.24
C THR A 784 4.36 -5.42 10.62
N THR A 785 4.47 -5.92 11.85
CA THR A 785 3.55 -6.91 12.41
C THR A 785 3.11 -6.52 13.82
N ALA A 786 2.05 -7.17 14.30
CA ALA A 786 1.54 -6.98 15.65
C ALA A 786 0.89 -8.25 16.20
N TYR A 787 0.95 -8.39 17.52
CA TYR A 787 0.36 -9.50 18.24
C TYR A 787 -0.12 -9.08 19.63
N THR A 788 -1.08 -9.84 20.17
CA THR A 788 -1.56 -9.69 21.55
C THR A 788 -1.64 -11.06 22.21
N VAL A 789 -1.37 -11.10 23.52
CA VAL A 789 -1.34 -12.32 24.34
C VAL A 789 -1.98 -12.01 25.70
N ALA A 790 -2.89 -12.85 26.20
CA ALA A 790 -3.48 -12.65 27.54
C ALA A 790 -3.91 -13.96 28.23
N ASP A 791 -4.14 -13.89 29.54
CA ASP A 791 -4.69 -14.97 30.35
C ASP A 791 -5.87 -14.54 31.26
N ALA A 792 -6.58 -15.53 31.77
CA ALA A 792 -7.75 -15.40 32.65
C ALA A 792 -7.43 -14.85 34.04
N ASP A 793 -6.16 -14.67 34.38
CA ASP A 793 -5.71 -13.98 35.59
C ASP A 793 -5.63 -12.45 35.38
N GLY A 794 -5.80 -11.98 34.15
CA GLY A 794 -5.72 -10.56 33.78
C GLY A 794 -4.31 -10.11 33.43
N ASN A 795 -3.37 -11.05 33.21
CA ASN A 795 -2.11 -10.71 32.56
C ASN A 795 -2.38 -10.51 31.06
N VAL A 796 -1.80 -9.46 30.46
CA VAL A 796 -1.96 -9.15 29.04
C VAL A 796 -0.77 -8.36 28.50
N VAL A 797 -0.42 -8.63 27.24
CA VAL A 797 0.66 -8.01 26.49
C VAL A 797 0.15 -7.60 25.11
N ALA A 798 0.51 -6.40 24.66
CA ALA A 798 0.27 -5.92 23.31
C ALA A 798 1.60 -5.45 22.68
N VAL A 799 1.88 -5.86 21.44
CA VAL A 799 3.14 -5.55 20.76
C VAL A 799 2.88 -5.15 19.32
N THR A 800 3.58 -4.11 18.87
CA THR A 800 3.83 -3.82 17.46
C THR A 800 5.35 -3.83 17.26
N GLN A 801 5.83 -4.65 16.33
CA GLN A 801 7.26 -4.80 16.00
C GLN A 801 7.45 -4.79 14.48
N THR A 802 8.59 -4.30 14.01
CA THR A 802 8.73 -3.85 12.62
C THR A 802 10.18 -3.89 12.13
N LEU A 803 10.38 -4.02 10.81
CA LEU A 803 11.63 -3.62 10.15
C LEU A 803 11.59 -2.15 9.68
N GLY A 804 10.38 -1.59 9.48
CA GLY A 804 10.15 -0.32 8.82
C GLY A 804 9.42 -0.53 7.51
N THR A 805 10.16 -0.66 6.41
CA THR A 805 9.62 -0.99 5.08
C THR A 805 9.39 -2.49 4.88
N TRP A 806 8.63 -2.86 3.84
CA TRP A 806 8.49 -4.24 3.39
C TRP A 806 9.86 -4.76 2.96
N GLY A 807 10.27 -5.92 3.47
CA GLY A 807 11.64 -6.40 3.34
C GLY A 807 12.68 -5.65 4.18
N GLY A 808 12.28 -4.59 4.91
CA GLY A 808 13.18 -3.64 5.54
C GLY A 808 14.15 -3.05 4.50
N ASN A 809 15.44 -3.24 4.72
CA ASN A 809 16.48 -2.83 3.80
C ASN A 809 16.68 -3.78 2.59
N PHE A 810 15.83 -4.78 2.41
CA PHE A 810 15.88 -5.84 1.38
C PHE A 810 17.12 -6.74 1.38
N TYR A 811 18.07 -6.53 2.30
CA TYR A 811 19.40 -7.15 2.28
C TYR A 811 19.56 -8.20 3.38
N VAL A 812 19.60 -9.48 2.97
CA VAL A 812 20.04 -10.58 3.83
C VAL A 812 21.56 -10.68 3.81
N THR A 813 22.21 -10.52 4.98
CA THR A 813 23.65 -10.81 5.12
C THR A 813 23.89 -12.32 4.90
N PRO A 814 24.77 -12.71 3.94
CA PRO A 814 25.11 -14.11 3.69
C PRO A 814 25.68 -14.81 4.93
N GLY A 815 25.23 -16.03 5.23
CA GLY A 815 25.67 -16.78 6.40
C GLY A 815 25.01 -16.36 7.73
N LEU A 816 24.05 -15.42 7.71
CA LEU A 816 23.26 -14.98 8.87
C LEU A 816 21.73 -15.02 8.64
N GLY A 817 21.25 -14.91 7.40
CA GLY A 817 19.89 -15.31 7.03
C GLY A 817 18.74 -14.36 7.41
N PHE A 818 18.98 -13.21 8.05
CA PHE A 818 17.92 -12.24 8.39
C PHE A 818 17.98 -10.94 7.58
N LEU A 819 16.79 -10.35 7.37
CA LEU A 819 16.61 -8.99 6.88
C LEU A 819 16.75 -7.97 8.02
N SER A 820 17.15 -6.75 7.68
CA SER A 820 17.45 -5.68 8.64
C SER A 820 16.54 -4.47 8.43
N ASN A 821 16.38 -3.65 9.47
CA ASN A 821 15.66 -2.38 9.38
C ASN A 821 16.32 -1.39 8.40
N ASP A 822 15.53 -0.47 7.86
CA ASP A 822 15.93 0.62 6.96
C ASP A 822 16.02 1.99 7.67
N LYS A 823 16.02 2.03 9.01
CA LYS A 823 15.68 3.25 9.76
C LYS A 823 16.70 4.37 9.78
N LEU A 824 17.91 4.20 9.26
CA LEU A 824 18.91 5.29 9.23
C LEU A 824 18.41 6.54 8.48
N THR A 825 17.40 6.42 7.61
CA THR A 825 16.80 7.52 6.84
C THR A 825 15.55 8.13 7.46
N SER A 826 14.97 7.56 8.53
CA SER A 826 13.72 8.06 9.14
C SER A 826 14.01 8.99 10.34
N TYR A 827 14.69 10.10 10.05
CA TYR A 827 15.10 11.14 10.99
C TYR A 827 15.18 12.51 10.29
N GLY A 828 15.00 13.59 11.05
CA GLY A 828 15.24 14.96 10.59
C GLY A 828 16.72 15.27 10.29
N THR A 829 16.95 16.23 9.41
CA THR A 829 18.29 16.61 8.91
C THR A 829 18.92 17.82 9.61
N ASP A 830 18.12 18.65 10.28
CA ASP A 830 18.60 19.79 11.07
C ASP A 830 19.06 19.31 12.46
N PRO A 831 20.35 19.44 12.83
CA PRO A 831 20.86 18.96 14.12
C PRO A 831 20.24 19.65 15.35
N THR A 832 19.51 20.76 15.16
CA THR A 832 18.85 21.52 16.23
C THR A 832 17.39 21.15 16.47
N GLN A 833 16.84 20.18 15.72
CA GLN A 833 15.42 19.80 15.79
C GLN A 833 15.17 18.44 16.46
N TYR A 834 13.94 18.30 16.97
CA TYR A 834 13.40 17.05 17.52
C TYR A 834 13.37 15.96 16.44
N GLY A 835 13.81 14.75 16.79
CA GLY A 835 13.79 13.60 15.88
C GLY A 835 14.93 13.57 14.85
N SER A 836 15.94 14.44 14.96
CA SER A 836 17.06 14.50 14.01
C SER A 836 18.11 13.41 14.18
N ARG A 837 18.87 13.15 13.10
CA ARG A 837 19.84 12.03 12.96
C ARG A 837 21.14 12.24 13.76
N LEU A 838 21.00 12.35 15.07
CA LEU A 838 22.13 12.45 16.01
C LEU A 838 22.68 11.05 16.35
N PRO A 839 24.00 10.90 16.60
CA PRO A 839 24.58 9.63 17.04
C PRO A 839 23.84 9.04 18.25
N PHE A 840 23.62 7.72 18.25
CA PHE A 840 22.91 6.97 19.28
C PHE A 840 21.42 7.27 19.48
N ALA A 841 20.82 8.22 18.74
CA ALA A 841 19.42 8.61 18.88
C ALA A 841 18.44 7.47 18.54
N ARG A 842 17.41 7.29 19.37
CA ARG A 842 16.30 6.36 19.07
C ARG A 842 15.37 6.96 18.02
N HIS A 843 14.99 6.14 17.04
CA HIS A 843 14.02 6.52 16.00
C HIS A 843 12.63 6.77 16.63
N GLY A 844 12.01 7.91 16.29
CA GLY A 844 10.62 8.22 16.67
C GLY A 844 9.63 7.62 15.68
N SER A 845 8.45 7.20 16.15
CA SER A 845 7.51 6.42 15.32
C SER A 845 6.05 6.58 15.75
N THR A 846 5.13 5.98 15.00
CA THR A 846 3.67 6.09 15.23
C THR A 846 3.03 4.76 15.71
N LEU A 847 3.85 3.81 16.18
CA LEU A 847 3.38 2.53 16.71
C LEU A 847 2.39 2.77 17.87
N ALA A 848 1.32 1.97 17.95
CA ALA A 848 0.29 2.13 18.98
C ALA A 848 -0.18 0.79 19.61
N PRO A 849 0.72 -0.10 20.09
CA PRO A 849 0.30 -1.23 20.91
C PRO A 849 -0.44 -0.70 22.15
N THR A 850 -1.65 -1.20 22.42
CA THR A 850 -2.59 -0.52 23.32
C THR A 850 -3.38 -1.51 24.17
N ILE A 851 -3.59 -1.17 25.45
CA ILE A 851 -4.44 -1.91 26.39
C ILE A 851 -5.52 -0.95 26.94
N ALA A 852 -6.77 -1.39 26.94
CA ALA A 852 -7.91 -0.68 27.50
C ALA A 852 -8.44 -1.36 28.76
N TYR A 853 -8.85 -0.56 29.73
CA TYR A 853 -9.20 -0.97 31.09
C TYR A 853 -10.55 -0.40 31.52
N LYS A 854 -11.28 -1.15 32.36
CA LYS A 854 -12.43 -0.64 33.12
C LYS A 854 -12.04 -0.57 34.59
N GLY A 855 -11.84 0.66 35.10
CA GLY A 855 -11.03 0.87 36.30
C GLY A 855 -9.61 0.35 36.08
N ASN A 856 -9.07 -0.41 37.03
CA ASN A 856 -7.73 -1.00 36.92
C ASN A 856 -7.73 -2.40 36.27
N ARG A 857 -8.88 -2.95 35.86
CA ARG A 857 -8.95 -4.25 35.18
C ARG A 857 -8.78 -4.09 33.67
N PRO A 858 -7.82 -4.77 33.00
CA PRO A 858 -7.80 -4.80 31.54
C PRO A 858 -9.05 -5.53 31.02
N VAL A 859 -9.58 -5.05 29.90
CA VAL A 859 -10.78 -5.62 29.24
C VAL A 859 -10.57 -5.87 27.75
N PHE A 860 -9.65 -5.13 27.12
CA PHE A 860 -9.33 -5.28 25.70
C PHE A 860 -7.85 -4.91 25.45
N ALA A 861 -7.22 -5.54 24.48
CA ALA A 861 -5.88 -5.20 24.00
C ALA A 861 -5.81 -5.30 22.48
N VAL A 862 -5.05 -4.41 21.84
CA VAL A 862 -4.87 -4.36 20.39
C VAL A 862 -3.46 -3.89 20.02
N GLY A 863 -2.91 -4.46 18.94
CA GLY A 863 -1.79 -3.90 18.19
C GLY A 863 -2.09 -3.99 16.69
N ALA A 864 -1.45 -3.16 15.86
CA ALA A 864 -1.69 -3.15 14.41
C ALA A 864 -0.42 -2.94 13.58
N ALA A 865 -0.55 -3.14 12.26
CA ALA A 865 0.48 -2.99 11.23
C ALA A 865 -0.07 -2.27 9.98
N GLY A 866 0.83 -1.74 9.14
CA GLY A 866 0.50 -1.17 7.82
C GLY A 866 0.76 0.33 7.68
N ASN A 867 1.96 0.81 8.03
CA ASN A 867 2.32 2.24 7.99
C ASN A 867 1.31 3.14 8.74
N ALA A 868 0.83 4.21 8.11
CA ALA A 868 -0.24 5.09 8.59
C ALA A 868 -1.53 4.36 9.00
N TRP A 869 -1.79 3.15 8.50
CA TRP A 869 -2.93 2.34 8.96
C TRP A 869 -2.76 1.80 10.39
N ILE A 870 -1.56 1.79 10.99
CA ILE A 870 -1.34 1.32 12.38
C ILE A 870 -2.23 2.09 13.36
N THR A 871 -2.09 3.41 13.40
CA THR A 871 -2.87 4.29 14.29
C THR A 871 -4.35 4.25 13.94
N SER A 872 -4.68 4.17 12.64
CA SER A 872 -6.08 4.14 12.19
C SER A 872 -6.80 2.84 12.57
N ALA A 873 -6.13 1.69 12.41
CA ALA A 873 -6.66 0.38 12.75
C ALA A 873 -6.78 0.18 14.27
N VAL A 874 -5.80 0.63 15.05
CA VAL A 874 -5.90 0.64 16.52
C VAL A 874 -7.08 1.50 16.98
N TYR A 875 -7.19 2.73 16.48
CA TYR A 875 -8.29 3.64 16.81
C TYR A 875 -9.66 3.02 16.49
N GLN A 876 -9.86 2.54 15.26
CA GLN A 876 -11.14 1.98 14.83
C GLN A 876 -11.50 0.67 15.56
N THR A 877 -10.52 -0.21 15.82
CA THR A 877 -10.74 -1.44 16.60
C THR A 877 -11.13 -1.11 18.04
N LEU A 878 -10.56 -0.05 18.63
CA LEU A 878 -10.97 0.46 19.94
C LEU A 878 -12.37 1.06 19.95
N LEU A 879 -12.79 1.80 18.91
CA LEU A 879 -14.20 2.25 18.81
C LEU A 879 -15.15 1.04 18.73
N GLY A 880 -14.78 0.02 17.94
CA GLY A 880 -15.48 -1.27 17.89
C GLY A 880 -15.65 -1.92 19.26
N ALA A 881 -14.58 -2.01 20.04
CA ALA A 881 -14.61 -2.64 21.36
C ALA A 881 -15.29 -1.79 22.45
N LEU A 882 -15.05 -0.47 22.47
CA LEU A 882 -15.38 0.40 23.60
C LEU A 882 -16.70 1.17 23.43
N ASP A 883 -16.99 1.69 22.22
CA ASP A 883 -18.26 2.37 21.93
C ASP A 883 -19.33 1.38 21.43
N TYR A 884 -18.94 0.39 20.61
CA TYR A 884 -19.90 -0.54 19.99
C TYR A 884 -20.01 -1.91 20.68
N ASN A 885 -19.24 -2.14 21.77
CA ASN A 885 -19.19 -3.37 22.57
C ASN A 885 -19.02 -4.66 21.73
N LEU A 886 -18.21 -4.60 20.67
CA LEU A 886 -17.93 -5.77 19.82
C LEU A 886 -16.98 -6.76 20.53
N GLY A 887 -17.05 -8.03 20.11
CA GLY A 887 -15.98 -8.99 20.34
C GLY A 887 -14.75 -8.65 19.49
N PRO A 888 -13.57 -9.21 19.81
CA PRO A 888 -12.31 -8.84 19.14
C PRO A 888 -12.35 -9.17 17.65
N GLN A 889 -12.99 -10.27 17.25
CA GLN A 889 -13.18 -10.64 15.85
C GLN A 889 -14.02 -9.61 15.08
N ALA A 890 -15.19 -9.26 15.61
CA ALA A 890 -16.08 -8.29 14.99
C ALA A 890 -15.50 -6.86 14.97
N ALA A 891 -14.65 -6.49 15.95
CA ALA A 891 -13.94 -5.22 15.96
C ALA A 891 -12.82 -5.16 14.90
N LEU A 892 -12.09 -6.26 14.67
CA LEU A 892 -11.10 -6.37 13.59
C LEU A 892 -11.76 -6.42 12.20
N GLU A 893 -12.95 -7.01 12.08
CA GLU A 893 -13.70 -7.14 10.83
C GLU A 893 -14.56 -5.93 10.44
N LEU A 894 -14.51 -4.84 11.23
CA LEU A 894 -15.06 -3.56 10.77
C LEU A 894 -14.34 -3.11 9.49
N PRO A 895 -15.07 -2.66 8.45
CA PRO A 895 -14.52 -1.82 7.39
C PRO A 895 -13.75 -0.64 7.96
N ARG A 896 -12.56 -0.36 7.42
CA ARG A 896 -11.67 0.69 7.88
C ARG A 896 -11.63 1.89 6.95
N PHE A 897 -11.30 3.04 7.52
CA PHE A 897 -10.89 4.24 6.81
C PHE A 897 -9.45 4.64 7.18
N LEU A 898 -8.80 5.44 6.34
CA LEU A 898 -7.58 6.19 6.66
C LEU A 898 -7.78 7.66 6.25
N PRO A 899 -7.70 8.63 7.19
CA PRO A 899 -7.78 10.04 6.86
C PRO A 899 -6.43 10.53 6.32
N GLY A 900 -6.40 10.89 5.04
CA GLY A 900 -5.19 11.39 4.37
C GLY A 900 -4.93 12.87 4.64
N GLY A 901 -3.76 13.33 4.17
CA GLY A 901 -3.48 14.76 4.01
C GLY A 901 -4.34 15.39 2.90
N GLY A 902 -4.29 16.72 2.79
CA GLY A 902 -4.99 17.44 1.73
C GLY A 902 -4.44 17.16 0.32
N ALA A 903 -5.28 17.41 -0.69
CA ALA A 903 -4.95 17.25 -2.11
C ALA A 903 -3.93 18.32 -2.64
N PRO A 904 -3.60 18.40 -3.95
CA PRO A 904 -2.29 18.85 -4.41
C PRO A 904 -1.86 20.29 -4.14
N ALA A 905 -0.53 20.48 -4.19
CA ALA A 905 0.12 21.77 -4.39
C ALA A 905 -0.52 22.53 -5.57
N GLY A 906 -0.87 23.80 -5.34
CA GLY A 906 -1.60 24.65 -6.30
C GLY A 906 -3.06 24.90 -5.92
N ALA A 907 -3.71 24.03 -5.13
CA ALA A 907 -5.01 24.33 -4.53
C ALA A 907 -4.83 25.16 -3.25
N SER A 908 -5.47 26.32 -3.15
CA SER A 908 -5.34 27.21 -1.98
C SER A 908 -5.99 26.67 -0.69
N ASN A 909 -6.96 25.75 -0.82
CA ASN A 909 -7.65 25.08 0.28
C ASN A 909 -8.30 23.76 -0.19
N PRO A 910 -7.51 22.69 -0.42
CA PRO A 910 -8.04 21.40 -0.90
C PRO A 910 -8.84 20.66 0.19
N PRO A 911 -9.80 19.80 -0.20
CA PRO A 911 -10.48 18.91 0.74
C PRO A 911 -9.52 17.84 1.27
N TYR A 912 -9.89 17.23 2.40
CA TYR A 912 -9.27 15.97 2.83
C TYR A 912 -9.77 14.80 1.99
N ASN A 913 -8.83 13.98 1.52
CA ASN A 913 -9.11 12.66 0.96
C ASN A 913 -9.18 11.63 2.09
N ILE A 914 -10.24 10.82 2.10
CA ILE A 914 -10.43 9.70 3.03
C ILE A 914 -10.42 8.41 2.22
N GLN A 915 -9.46 7.53 2.49
CA GLN A 915 -9.42 6.18 1.93
C GLN A 915 -10.40 5.29 2.72
N LEU A 916 -11.22 4.50 2.02
CA LEU A 916 -12.23 3.61 2.61
C LEU A 916 -12.10 2.18 2.08
N GLU A 917 -12.35 1.18 2.94
CA GLU A 917 -12.71 -0.17 2.51
C GLU A 917 -14.19 -0.25 2.11
N ASP A 918 -14.60 -1.34 1.44
CA ASP A 918 -16.00 -1.67 1.20
C ASP A 918 -16.78 -2.00 2.48
N GLY A 919 -18.10 -1.78 2.48
CA GLY A 919 -18.99 -2.06 3.61
C GLY A 919 -19.37 -0.86 4.48
N PHE A 920 -19.06 0.37 4.03
CA PHE A 920 -19.72 1.59 4.53
C PHE A 920 -21.06 1.76 3.82
N ALA A 921 -22.09 2.12 4.58
CA ALA A 921 -23.44 2.21 4.07
C ALA A 921 -23.59 3.35 3.02
N PRO A 922 -24.38 3.18 1.95
CA PRO A 922 -24.41 4.14 0.83
C PRO A 922 -24.77 5.58 1.26
N GLN A 923 -25.67 5.73 2.24
CA GLN A 923 -26.05 7.04 2.78
C GLN A 923 -24.92 7.72 3.57
N VAL A 924 -23.98 6.95 4.13
CA VAL A 924 -22.78 7.49 4.79
C VAL A 924 -21.84 8.07 3.75
N VAL A 925 -21.51 7.30 2.72
CA VAL A 925 -20.66 7.75 1.59
C VAL A 925 -21.24 9.00 0.93
N GLN A 926 -22.56 9.04 0.70
CA GLN A 926 -23.25 10.21 0.15
C GLN A 926 -23.18 11.42 1.08
N ARG A 927 -23.43 11.25 2.39
CA ARG A 927 -23.42 12.37 3.34
C ARG A 927 -22.02 12.93 3.57
N LEU A 928 -20.98 12.08 3.60
CA LEU A 928 -19.59 12.52 3.78
C LEU A 928 -19.09 13.33 2.57
N ARG A 929 -19.41 12.93 1.33
CA ARG A 929 -19.20 13.80 0.15
C ARG A 929 -19.97 15.11 0.27
N GLY A 930 -21.23 15.05 0.72
CA GLY A 930 -22.06 16.21 1.03
C GLY A 930 -21.64 17.06 2.24
N LEU A 931 -20.57 16.68 2.96
CA LEU A 931 -19.90 17.51 3.97
C LEU A 931 -18.66 18.23 3.40
N GLY A 932 -18.14 17.79 2.25
CA GLY A 932 -16.93 18.32 1.63
C GLY A 932 -15.70 17.40 1.69
N TYR A 933 -15.85 16.14 2.07
CA TYR A 933 -14.77 15.15 1.98
C TYR A 933 -14.65 14.59 0.56
N ASP A 934 -13.42 14.40 0.10
CA ASP A 934 -13.13 13.50 -1.00
C ASP A 934 -13.04 12.06 -0.47
N LEU A 935 -13.63 11.09 -1.17
CA LEU A 935 -13.78 9.71 -0.69
C LEU A 935 -13.26 8.71 -1.72
N SER A 936 -12.16 8.06 -1.33
CA SER A 936 -11.42 7.02 -2.04
C SER A 936 -11.89 5.62 -1.59
N PHE A 937 -11.77 4.63 -2.47
CA PHE A 937 -12.02 3.21 -2.13
C PHE A 937 -10.82 2.34 -2.49
N VAL A 938 -10.24 1.69 -1.48
CA VAL A 938 -9.02 0.87 -1.60
C VAL A 938 -9.29 -0.62 -1.82
N SER A 939 -10.43 -1.15 -1.35
CA SER A 939 -10.81 -2.55 -1.54
C SER A 939 -11.94 -2.75 -2.57
N ALA A 940 -12.01 -3.94 -3.16
CA ALA A 940 -13.12 -4.33 -4.02
C ALA A 940 -14.35 -4.74 -3.18
N ARG A 941 -15.53 -4.84 -3.81
CA ARG A 941 -16.73 -5.25 -3.07
C ARG A 941 -16.64 -6.66 -2.53
N GLY A 942 -17.01 -6.82 -1.26
CA GLY A 942 -16.89 -8.06 -0.50
C GLY A 942 -15.48 -8.36 0.01
N GLU A 943 -14.55 -7.40 -0.03
CA GLU A 943 -13.15 -7.53 0.40
C GLU A 943 -12.81 -6.53 1.52
N LEU A 944 -12.20 -7.04 2.60
CA LEU A 944 -11.39 -6.26 3.53
C LEU A 944 -9.92 -6.43 3.14
N ARG A 945 -9.11 -5.40 3.35
CA ARG A 945 -7.79 -5.25 2.72
C ARG A 945 -6.70 -4.63 3.61
N GLU A 946 -6.95 -3.48 4.26
CA GLU A 946 -5.87 -2.65 4.82
C GLU A 946 -5.77 -2.62 6.36
N GLY A 947 -4.54 -2.44 6.86
CA GLY A 947 -4.27 -2.12 8.27
C GLY A 947 -4.43 -3.26 9.28
N TYR A 948 -3.85 -4.44 9.03
CA TYR A 948 -3.91 -5.63 9.90
C TYR A 948 -3.84 -5.31 11.42
N GLY A 949 -4.72 -5.93 12.21
CA GLY A 949 -4.69 -5.89 13.68
C GLY A 949 -4.64 -7.27 14.36
N ALA A 950 -4.04 -7.31 15.54
CA ALA A 950 -4.18 -8.38 16.52
C ALA A 950 -4.99 -7.87 17.71
N ALA A 951 -6.02 -8.59 18.16
CA ALA A 951 -6.87 -8.13 19.24
C ALA A 951 -7.35 -9.26 20.17
N ILE A 952 -7.44 -8.95 21.46
CA ILE A 952 -7.92 -9.82 22.53
C ILE A 952 -8.90 -9.07 23.43
N ARG A 953 -9.93 -9.77 23.91
CA ARG A 953 -10.89 -9.34 24.92
C ARG A 953 -10.81 -10.23 26.16
N ILE A 954 -10.95 -9.64 27.35
CA ILE A 954 -10.81 -10.31 28.66
C ILE A 954 -12.10 -10.14 29.47
N ASP A 955 -12.90 -11.20 29.55
CA ASP A 955 -14.19 -11.24 30.25
C ASP A 955 -14.10 -12.15 31.49
N GLY A 956 -13.73 -11.57 32.63
CA GLY A 956 -13.77 -12.25 33.93
C GLY A 956 -12.67 -13.30 34.11
N LYS A 957 -12.97 -14.56 33.76
CA LYS A 957 -12.06 -15.72 33.74
C LYS A 957 -11.91 -16.32 32.32
N SER A 958 -12.39 -15.61 31.31
CA SER A 958 -12.35 -16.03 29.91
C SER A 958 -11.57 -15.02 29.08
N VAL A 959 -10.75 -15.50 28.16
CA VAL A 959 -10.02 -14.69 27.18
C VAL A 959 -10.45 -15.13 25.80
N THR A 960 -10.81 -14.17 24.95
CA THR A 960 -11.11 -14.40 23.53
C THR A 960 -10.12 -13.64 22.65
N ALA A 961 -9.49 -14.32 21.70
CA ALA A 961 -8.66 -13.73 20.65
C ALA A 961 -9.43 -13.65 19.32
N GLY A 962 -9.29 -12.54 18.61
CA GLY A 962 -9.71 -12.39 17.21
C GLY A 962 -8.53 -12.52 16.25
N ALA A 963 -8.82 -12.63 14.95
CA ALA A 963 -7.84 -12.72 13.88
C ALA A 963 -8.26 -11.87 12.68
N ASP A 964 -7.44 -10.89 12.30
CA ASP A 964 -7.80 -10.01 11.19
C ASP A 964 -7.73 -10.78 9.84
N PRO A 965 -8.84 -10.84 9.06
CA PRO A 965 -8.87 -11.56 7.79
C PRO A 965 -7.90 -11.00 6.74
N ARG A 966 -7.32 -9.82 6.94
CA ARG A 966 -6.40 -9.11 6.02
C ARG A 966 -4.98 -9.67 5.97
N ARG A 967 -4.64 -10.68 6.77
CA ARG A 967 -3.37 -11.46 6.66
C ARG A 967 -3.59 -12.95 6.87
N ALA A 968 -2.52 -13.73 6.86
CA ALA A 968 -2.53 -15.15 7.23
C ALA A 968 -2.90 -15.42 8.71
N GLY A 969 -3.01 -14.38 9.53
CA GLY A 969 -3.15 -14.46 10.99
C GLY A 969 -4.35 -15.25 11.51
N VAL A 970 -4.16 -15.82 12.70
CA VAL A 970 -5.15 -16.70 13.36
C VAL A 970 -5.17 -16.47 14.86
N ALA A 971 -6.35 -16.70 15.44
CA ALA A 971 -6.60 -16.68 16.87
C ALA A 971 -6.39 -18.09 17.44
N GLY A 972 -5.71 -18.15 18.58
CA GLY A 972 -5.44 -19.38 19.29
C GLY A 972 -5.81 -19.25 20.76
N ALA A 973 -6.27 -20.34 21.39
CA ALA A 973 -6.52 -20.36 22.83
C ALA A 973 -6.21 -21.73 23.46
N VAL A 974 -5.68 -21.69 24.68
CA VAL A 974 -5.62 -22.84 25.58
C VAL A 974 -6.86 -22.81 26.46
N ARG A 975 -7.55 -23.95 26.59
CA ARG A 975 -8.71 -24.12 27.47
C ARG A 975 -8.28 -24.33 28.92
#